data_AF-A0A941VVA7-F1
#
_entry.id   AF-A0A941VVA7-F1
#
_cell.length_a   1.000
_cell.length_b   1.000
_cell.length_c   1.000
_cell.angle_alpha   90.00
_cell.angle_beta   90.00
_cell.angle_gamma   90.00
#
_symmetry.space_group_name_H-M   'P 1'
#
loop_
_entity.id
_entity.type
_entity.pdbx_description
1 polymer ?
#
loop_
_entity_poly.entity_id
_entity_poly.type
_entity_poly.pdbx_seq_one_letter_code
_entity_poly.pdbx_strand_id
1 'polypeptide(L)'
;MSANLRAILIVIVGFAAVLLMIWGVNHTIVQPAFVELEQAQALEDGARAQAAIQSELRQLDQKLGDWAEWDDAYAFAETRDPAFIQSNLGDWGVLERSTQVNLCVIFDRQGRRLYGGGYDSSLGGAVLPAVFAGESPAIWAALQPGLEREQARAGLLLTEHGLLLLAVRPILTTQGSGPARGLLAFGRFLDEPLRRALAEQTQVAFDLLPAGDPRLAPEERYALTTLRAGESELRPGSAGTGFVYTVLPDLTGQPVALVRTPVRQVISATARQTSRALMGALGLGALLLVLGQAVWSNRLRQGGTGAMAAAWSTATVAVLIGLTLTAGLGWDLRRRGLLAPDDFAVQLVGGGITLLLALYLFALVARRQQAETLAVTRTTELQASEERFRRVVNHAPFGFHFYRLAADDRLIFEGANPAADTILKFAHANRVSKPLEEVFPALVPIGVPAAYRRLARDGGIHHCEVVEYRDHQIAGSFEVVAFQTAPATLAVAFTDITDRQRAERQLRRSEEKFAKIFFTTPDVVLISRERDGLLLDVNPGFEVVTGYSRVEAVGRFAVELGLWADLADRDWMVSDLRLHGEVLYRDFTFQRKDGAVRAGRYSARLLTVEDEPTVLFIMQDVTERQQAEANLRQRDHLLRATADAMTLLLSGRDLDQTVG
;
A
#
# COMPACT_ATOMS: atom_id res chain seq x y z
N MET A 1 -0.94 78.36 -16.82
CA MET A 1 -1.02 77.16 -15.95
C MET A 1 -0.29 77.48 -14.64
N SER A 2 -0.95 77.43 -13.48
CA SER A 2 -0.31 77.80 -12.20
C SER A 2 0.77 76.78 -11.82
N ALA A 3 1.80 77.21 -11.08
CA ALA A 3 2.89 76.32 -10.64
C ALA A 3 2.37 75.09 -9.86
N ASN A 4 1.30 75.27 -9.08
CA ASN A 4 0.64 74.20 -8.32
C ASN A 4 -0.03 73.16 -9.24
N LEU A 5 -0.65 73.60 -10.35
CA LEU A 5 -1.28 72.68 -11.30
C LEU A 5 -0.22 71.82 -12.02
N ARG A 6 0.96 72.39 -12.29
CA ARG A 6 2.10 71.63 -12.85
C ARG A 6 2.62 70.59 -11.85
N ALA A 7 2.77 70.95 -10.58
CA ALA A 7 3.23 70.02 -9.55
C ALA A 7 2.26 68.84 -9.34
N ILE A 8 0.96 69.11 -9.28
CA ILE A 8 -0.09 68.07 -9.15
C ILE A 8 -0.07 67.15 -10.38
N LEU A 9 0.03 67.72 -11.59
CA LEU A 9 0.07 66.94 -12.83
C LEU A 9 1.30 66.01 -12.88
N ILE A 10 2.48 66.48 -12.47
CA ILE A 10 3.69 65.67 -12.41
C ILE A 10 3.52 64.47 -11.46
N VAL A 11 2.91 64.69 -10.29
CA VAL A 11 2.64 63.60 -9.33
C VAL A 11 1.66 62.59 -9.90
N ILE A 12 0.56 63.05 -10.52
CA ILE A 12 -0.43 62.16 -11.15
C ILE A 12 0.20 61.33 -12.27
N VAL A 13 0.97 61.97 -13.15
CA VAL A 13 1.66 61.29 -14.26
C VAL A 13 2.70 60.30 -13.74
N GLY A 14 3.45 60.65 -12.70
CA GLY A 14 4.41 59.75 -12.06
C GLY A 14 3.74 58.51 -11.46
N PHE A 15 2.63 58.68 -10.74
CA PHE A 15 1.86 57.55 -10.18
C PHE A 15 1.22 56.70 -11.29
N ALA A 16 0.68 57.31 -12.34
CA ALA A 16 0.12 56.59 -13.48
C ALA A 16 1.19 55.75 -14.20
N ALA A 17 2.41 56.28 -14.36
CA ALA A 17 3.54 55.55 -14.94
C ALA A 17 3.94 54.33 -14.10
N VAL A 18 3.97 54.47 -12.76
CA VAL A 18 4.27 53.36 -11.84
C VAL A 18 3.18 52.28 -11.91
N LEU A 19 1.89 52.67 -11.90
CA LEU A 19 0.79 51.71 -12.02
C LEU A 19 0.82 50.97 -13.35
N LEU A 20 1.15 51.66 -14.45
CA LEU A 20 1.28 51.05 -15.78
C LEU A 20 2.48 50.08 -15.84
N MET A 21 3.59 50.41 -15.18
CA MET A 21 4.75 49.52 -15.05
C MET A 21 4.41 48.26 -14.26
N ILE A 22 3.73 48.40 -13.10
CA ILE A 22 3.27 47.27 -12.29
C ILE A 22 2.29 46.40 -13.08
N TRP A 23 1.34 47.01 -13.78
CA TRP A 23 0.40 46.31 -14.65
C TRP A 23 1.14 45.52 -15.75
N GLY A 24 2.12 46.16 -16.40
CA GLY A 24 2.95 45.54 -17.43
C GLY A 24 3.74 44.33 -16.91
N VAL A 25 4.45 44.48 -15.78
CA VAL A 25 5.18 43.38 -15.11
C VAL A 25 4.23 42.25 -14.73
N ASN A 26 3.07 42.59 -14.16
CA ASN A 26 2.09 41.59 -13.77
C ASN A 26 1.56 40.80 -14.98
N HIS A 27 1.29 41.47 -16.10
CA HIS A 27 0.73 40.83 -17.29
C HIS A 27 1.76 40.06 -18.12
N THR A 28 3.00 40.53 -18.19
CA THR A 28 4.05 39.94 -19.05
C THR A 28 4.93 38.91 -18.32
N ILE A 29 5.06 39.01 -16.99
CA ILE A 29 5.96 38.15 -16.23
C ILE A 29 5.17 37.30 -15.22
N VAL A 30 4.42 37.94 -14.32
CA VAL A 30 3.82 37.24 -13.17
C VAL A 30 2.71 36.28 -13.59
N GLN A 31 1.76 36.74 -14.42
CA GLN A 31 0.63 35.92 -14.84
C GLN A 31 1.06 34.71 -15.71
N PRO A 32 1.92 34.88 -16.73
CA PRO A 32 2.43 33.75 -17.50
C PRO A 32 3.18 32.74 -16.64
N ALA A 33 4.02 33.19 -15.70
CA ALA A 33 4.78 32.29 -14.81
C ALA A 33 3.87 31.40 -13.94
N PHE A 34 2.73 31.93 -13.45
CA PHE A 34 1.77 31.11 -12.70
C PHE A 34 1.06 30.09 -13.59
N VAL A 35 0.76 30.44 -14.84
CA VAL A 35 0.15 29.48 -15.79
C VAL A 35 1.15 28.38 -16.13
N GLU A 36 2.41 28.71 -16.39
CA GLU A 36 3.48 27.72 -16.62
C GLU A 36 3.64 26.78 -15.41
N LEU A 37 3.59 27.31 -14.19
CA LEU A 37 3.65 26.50 -12.97
C LEU A 37 2.45 25.56 -12.84
N GLU A 38 1.23 26.04 -13.09
CA GLU A 38 0.02 25.20 -13.07
C GLU A 38 0.07 24.10 -14.13
N GLN A 39 0.63 24.39 -15.30
CA GLN A 39 0.82 23.41 -16.37
C GLN A 39 1.86 22.35 -16.01
N ALA A 40 3.00 22.75 -15.44
CA ALA A 40 4.02 21.82 -14.95
C ALA A 40 3.46 20.90 -13.87
N GLN A 41 2.72 21.46 -12.90
CA GLN A 41 2.07 20.68 -11.86
C GLN A 41 1.03 19.71 -12.43
N ALA A 42 0.24 20.12 -13.42
CA ALA A 42 -0.73 19.23 -14.04
C ALA A 42 -0.08 18.06 -14.79
N LEU A 43 1.09 18.26 -15.40
CA LEU A 43 1.87 17.17 -16.01
C LEU A 43 2.37 16.18 -14.95
N GLU A 44 2.87 16.68 -13.81
CA GLU A 44 3.24 15.84 -12.67
C GLU A 44 2.02 15.07 -12.11
N ASP A 45 0.85 15.70 -12.02
CA ASP A 45 -0.39 15.05 -11.60
C ASP A 45 -0.77 13.89 -12.54
N GLY A 46 -0.67 14.10 -13.86
CA GLY A 46 -0.86 13.05 -14.87
C GLY A 46 0.10 11.86 -14.68
N ALA A 47 1.39 12.16 -14.47
CA ALA A 47 2.39 11.13 -14.20
C ALA A 47 2.12 10.37 -12.89
N ARG A 48 1.66 11.06 -11.83
CA ARG A 48 1.28 10.43 -10.56
C ARG A 48 0.08 9.49 -10.71
N ALA A 49 -0.93 9.90 -11.48
CA ALA A 49 -2.10 9.05 -11.76
C ALA A 49 -1.69 7.77 -12.53
N GLN A 50 -0.86 7.91 -13.57
CA GLN A 50 -0.31 6.75 -14.28
C GLN A 50 0.51 5.84 -13.36
N ALA A 51 1.40 6.42 -12.55
CA ALA A 51 2.25 5.66 -11.63
C ALA A 51 1.45 4.86 -10.60
N ALA A 52 0.31 5.40 -10.13
CA ALA A 52 -0.60 4.70 -9.23
C ALA A 52 -1.25 3.48 -9.89
N ILE A 53 -1.76 3.62 -11.12
CA ILE A 53 -2.32 2.49 -11.88
C ILE A 53 -1.25 1.42 -12.13
N GLN A 54 -0.02 1.83 -12.48
CA GLN A 54 1.09 0.89 -12.63
C GLN A 54 1.47 0.23 -11.31
N SER A 55 1.30 0.91 -10.18
CA SER A 55 1.54 0.33 -8.86
C SER A 55 0.52 -0.76 -8.53
N GLU A 56 -0.77 -0.53 -8.81
CA GLU A 56 -1.80 -1.56 -8.67
C GLU A 56 -1.50 -2.80 -9.51
N LEU A 57 -1.07 -2.58 -10.76
CA LEU A 57 -0.68 -3.66 -11.66
C LEU A 57 0.53 -4.45 -11.13
N ARG A 58 1.54 -3.78 -10.56
CA ARG A 58 2.69 -4.45 -9.92
C ARG A 58 2.28 -5.25 -8.69
N GLN A 59 1.36 -4.73 -7.87
CA GLN A 59 0.86 -5.46 -6.70
C GLN A 59 0.07 -6.71 -7.12
N LEU A 60 -0.71 -6.63 -8.20
CA LEU A 60 -1.42 -7.78 -8.76
C LEU A 60 -0.43 -8.83 -9.28
N ASP A 61 0.63 -8.43 -9.97
CA ASP A 61 1.69 -9.34 -10.44
C ASP A 61 2.48 -9.98 -9.30
N GLN A 62 2.76 -9.25 -8.22
CA GLN A 62 3.43 -9.80 -7.05
C GLN A 62 2.57 -10.88 -6.37
N LYS A 63 1.27 -10.59 -6.13
CA LYS A 63 0.32 -11.57 -5.60
C LYS A 63 0.21 -12.82 -6.47
N LEU A 64 0.23 -12.65 -7.80
CA LEU A 64 0.21 -13.75 -8.74
C LEU A 64 1.48 -14.61 -8.65
N GLY A 65 2.64 -14.01 -8.35
CA GLY A 65 3.91 -14.72 -8.16
C GLY A 65 3.82 -15.80 -7.09
N ASP A 66 3.26 -15.45 -5.92
CA ASP A 66 3.10 -16.37 -4.80
C ASP A 66 2.24 -17.60 -5.16
N TRP A 67 1.33 -17.45 -6.11
CA TRP A 67 0.44 -18.52 -6.58
C TRP A 67 1.03 -19.32 -7.74
N ALA A 68 1.70 -18.65 -8.68
CA ALA A 68 2.26 -19.27 -9.88
C ALA A 68 3.48 -20.16 -9.57
N GLU A 69 4.18 -19.88 -8.47
CA GLU A 69 5.31 -20.68 -7.99
C GLU A 69 4.87 -21.74 -6.97
N TRP A 70 3.58 -21.95 -6.70
CA TRP A 70 3.17 -22.96 -5.72
C TRP A 70 3.13 -24.37 -6.32
N ASP A 71 3.72 -25.36 -5.65
CA ASP A 71 3.71 -26.77 -6.08
C ASP A 71 2.29 -27.32 -6.35
N ASP A 72 1.26 -26.81 -5.67
CA ASP A 72 -0.14 -27.20 -5.88
C ASP A 72 -0.68 -26.69 -7.23
N ALA A 73 -0.34 -25.45 -7.62
CA ALA A 73 -0.68 -24.92 -8.94
C ALA A 73 0.09 -25.65 -10.04
N TYR A 74 1.35 -25.99 -9.77
CA TYR A 74 2.21 -26.79 -10.66
C TYR A 74 1.69 -28.23 -10.85
N ALA A 75 1.17 -28.84 -9.78
CA ALA A 75 0.52 -30.15 -9.83
C ALA A 75 -0.81 -30.06 -10.59
N PHE A 76 -1.65 -29.06 -10.30
CA PHE A 76 -2.94 -28.86 -10.97
C PHE A 76 -2.79 -28.73 -12.49
N ALA A 77 -1.77 -28.02 -12.97
CA ALA A 77 -1.51 -27.87 -14.40
C ALA A 77 -1.33 -29.21 -15.13
N GLU A 78 -0.91 -30.26 -14.41
CA GLU A 78 -0.74 -31.63 -14.93
C GLU A 78 -1.94 -32.53 -14.62
N THR A 79 -2.38 -32.58 -13.36
CA THR A 79 -3.38 -33.54 -12.87
C THR A 79 -4.81 -33.10 -13.13
N ARG A 80 -5.03 -31.77 -13.23
CA ARG A 80 -6.36 -31.13 -13.32
C ARG A 80 -7.29 -31.53 -12.17
N ASP A 81 -6.72 -31.78 -11.00
CA ASP A 81 -7.48 -32.18 -9.82
C ASP A 81 -8.47 -31.08 -9.40
N PRO A 82 -9.79 -31.35 -9.40
CA PRO A 82 -10.80 -30.38 -8.96
C PRO A 82 -10.61 -29.91 -7.52
N ALA A 83 -9.93 -30.68 -6.67
CA ALA A 83 -9.69 -30.34 -5.27
C ALA A 83 -8.95 -29.00 -5.13
N PHE A 84 -7.98 -28.71 -5.99
CA PHE A 84 -7.24 -27.44 -6.00
C PHE A 84 -8.18 -26.23 -6.23
N ILE A 85 -9.13 -26.36 -7.16
CA ILE A 85 -10.09 -25.30 -7.46
C ILE A 85 -11.05 -25.11 -6.30
N GLN A 86 -11.53 -26.20 -5.69
CA GLN A 86 -12.46 -26.11 -4.56
C GLN A 86 -11.80 -25.51 -3.31
N SER A 87 -10.55 -25.86 -3.02
CA SER A 87 -9.84 -25.36 -1.83
C SER A 87 -9.33 -23.93 -1.99
N ASN A 88 -8.93 -23.52 -3.19
CA ASN A 88 -8.27 -22.22 -3.41
C ASN A 88 -9.12 -21.19 -4.16
N LEU A 89 -10.05 -21.62 -5.02
CA LEU A 89 -10.81 -20.76 -5.95
C LEU A 89 -12.33 -21.01 -5.88
N GLY A 90 -12.82 -21.62 -4.79
CA GLY A 90 -14.19 -22.09 -4.65
C GLY A 90 -15.23 -21.01 -4.32
N ASP A 91 -14.88 -20.04 -3.47
CA ASP A 91 -15.75 -18.91 -3.12
C ASP A 91 -15.17 -17.59 -3.63
N TRP A 92 -15.63 -17.22 -4.82
CA TRP A 92 -15.22 -15.99 -5.49
C TRP A 92 -15.64 -14.70 -4.77
N GLY A 93 -16.75 -14.71 -4.04
CA GLY A 93 -17.19 -13.53 -3.30
C GLY A 93 -16.29 -13.23 -2.11
N VAL A 94 -15.77 -14.28 -1.45
CA VAL A 94 -14.74 -14.13 -0.41
C VAL A 94 -13.40 -13.71 -1.04
N LEU A 95 -13.02 -14.33 -2.16
CA LEU A 95 -11.74 -14.06 -2.83
C LEU A 95 -11.63 -12.62 -3.34
N GLU A 96 -12.69 -12.06 -3.93
CA GLU A 96 -12.75 -10.65 -4.33
C GLU A 96 -12.54 -9.73 -3.11
N ARG A 97 -13.24 -9.98 -2.00
CA ARG A 97 -13.16 -9.13 -0.79
C ARG A 97 -11.81 -9.21 -0.09
N SER A 98 -11.18 -10.39 -0.03
CA SER A 98 -9.93 -10.59 0.71
C SER A 98 -8.69 -10.28 -0.13
N THR A 99 -8.71 -10.60 -1.43
CA THR A 99 -7.52 -10.49 -2.30
C THR A 99 -7.63 -9.39 -3.34
N GLN A 100 -8.83 -8.83 -3.58
CA GLN A 100 -9.13 -7.90 -4.67
C GLN A 100 -8.74 -8.46 -6.04
N VAL A 101 -8.93 -9.77 -6.25
CA VAL A 101 -8.77 -10.42 -7.55
C VAL A 101 -10.17 -10.68 -8.10
N ASN A 102 -10.42 -10.20 -9.32
CA ASN A 102 -11.71 -10.38 -10.00
C ASN A 102 -11.69 -11.54 -10.99
N LEU A 103 -10.52 -11.98 -11.43
CA LEU A 103 -10.37 -12.98 -12.50
C LEU A 103 -9.17 -13.88 -12.21
N CYS A 104 -9.34 -15.18 -12.42
CA CYS A 104 -8.28 -16.18 -12.41
C CYS A 104 -8.46 -17.13 -13.59
N VAL A 105 -7.43 -17.24 -14.44
CA VAL A 105 -7.43 -18.13 -15.60
C VAL A 105 -6.15 -18.94 -15.62
N ILE A 106 -6.28 -20.24 -15.86
CA ILE A 106 -5.17 -21.19 -15.94
C ILE A 106 -5.14 -21.77 -17.34
N PHE A 107 -3.98 -21.71 -17.99
CA PHE A 107 -3.74 -22.26 -19.33
C PHE A 107 -2.70 -23.37 -19.28
N ASP A 108 -2.84 -24.39 -20.12
CA ASP A 108 -1.76 -25.35 -20.39
C ASP A 108 -0.72 -24.78 -21.36
N ARG A 109 0.35 -25.55 -21.62
CA ARG A 109 1.41 -25.13 -22.55
C ARG A 109 0.95 -24.95 -24.00
N GLN A 110 -0.18 -25.52 -24.38
CA GLN A 110 -0.76 -25.40 -25.72
C GLN A 110 -1.77 -24.24 -25.82
N GLY A 111 -2.00 -23.52 -24.72
CA GLY A 111 -2.96 -22.42 -24.67
C GLY A 111 -4.39 -22.83 -24.41
N ARG A 112 -4.63 -24.09 -24.06
CA ARG A 112 -5.96 -24.54 -23.67
C ARG A 112 -6.27 -24.08 -22.26
N ARG A 113 -7.47 -23.54 -22.06
CA ARG A 113 -7.93 -23.09 -20.75
C ARG A 113 -8.26 -24.30 -19.86
N LEU A 114 -7.43 -24.51 -18.84
CA LEU A 114 -7.65 -25.52 -17.80
C LEU A 114 -8.69 -25.09 -16.77
N TYR A 115 -8.69 -23.80 -16.43
CA TYR A 115 -9.66 -23.18 -15.54
C TYR A 115 -9.88 -21.72 -15.93
N GLY A 116 -11.10 -21.22 -15.70
CA GLY A 116 -11.43 -19.81 -15.85
C GLY A 116 -12.58 -19.47 -14.94
N GLY A 117 -12.30 -18.68 -13.92
CA GLY A 117 -13.29 -18.15 -12.99
C GLY A 117 -13.11 -16.65 -12.86
N GLY A 118 -14.19 -15.95 -12.58
CA GLY A 118 -14.13 -14.54 -12.25
C GLY A 118 -15.44 -14.06 -11.64
N TYR A 119 -15.32 -13.00 -10.86
CA TYR A 119 -16.40 -12.42 -10.09
C TYR A 119 -16.13 -10.95 -9.83
N ASP A 120 -17.18 -10.17 -9.99
CA ASP A 120 -17.17 -8.75 -9.70
C ASP A 120 -18.53 -8.36 -9.13
N SER A 121 -18.50 -7.86 -7.90
CA SER A 121 -19.70 -7.44 -7.16
C SER A 121 -20.40 -6.24 -7.81
N SER A 122 -19.67 -5.36 -8.50
CA SER A 122 -20.21 -4.20 -9.21
C SER A 122 -20.93 -4.57 -10.50
N LEU A 123 -20.50 -5.66 -11.15
CA LEU A 123 -21.09 -6.21 -12.37
C LEU A 123 -22.19 -7.26 -12.12
N GLY A 124 -22.51 -7.53 -10.85
CA GLY A 124 -23.61 -8.42 -10.47
C GLY A 124 -23.24 -9.89 -10.33
N GLY A 125 -21.96 -10.23 -10.14
CA GLY A 125 -21.52 -11.56 -9.73
C GLY A 125 -20.50 -12.20 -10.67
N ALA A 126 -20.74 -13.44 -11.11
CA ALA A 126 -19.79 -14.19 -11.92
C ALA A 126 -19.55 -13.54 -13.29
N VAL A 127 -18.29 -13.23 -13.59
CA VAL A 127 -17.87 -12.52 -14.81
C VAL A 127 -16.61 -13.18 -15.36
N LEU A 128 -16.69 -13.62 -16.62
CA LEU A 128 -15.53 -14.10 -17.36
C LEU A 128 -15.52 -13.41 -18.73
N PRO A 129 -14.58 -12.48 -18.98
CA PRO A 129 -14.56 -11.73 -20.23
C PRO A 129 -14.42 -12.64 -21.46
N ALA A 130 -15.06 -12.28 -22.56
CA ALA A 130 -15.15 -13.06 -23.79
C ALA A 130 -13.76 -13.44 -24.36
N VAL A 131 -12.76 -12.60 -24.13
CA VAL A 131 -11.37 -12.83 -24.55
C VAL A 131 -10.71 -14.03 -23.85
N PHE A 132 -11.24 -14.45 -22.69
CA PHE A 132 -10.85 -15.64 -21.92
C PHE A 132 -11.82 -16.82 -22.10
N ALA A 133 -12.87 -16.66 -22.92
CA ALA A 133 -13.88 -17.68 -23.16
C ALA A 133 -13.41 -18.76 -24.15
N GLY A 134 -14.02 -19.94 -24.07
CA GLY A 134 -13.71 -21.10 -24.92
C GLY A 134 -12.52 -21.93 -24.45
N GLU A 135 -12.26 -23.04 -25.15
CA GLU A 135 -11.13 -23.92 -24.85
C GLU A 135 -9.80 -23.34 -25.28
N SER A 136 -9.75 -22.56 -26.38
CA SER A 136 -8.56 -21.86 -26.88
C SER A 136 -8.85 -20.36 -26.97
N PRO A 137 -8.65 -19.60 -25.88
CA PRO A 137 -9.10 -18.22 -25.82
C PRO A 137 -8.31 -17.27 -26.73
N ALA A 138 -8.99 -16.23 -27.23
CA ALA A 138 -8.41 -15.27 -28.17
C ALA A 138 -7.18 -14.53 -27.60
N ILE A 139 -7.12 -14.36 -26.27
CA ILE A 139 -5.98 -13.73 -25.59
C ILE A 139 -4.67 -14.51 -25.75
N TRP A 140 -4.73 -15.81 -26.06
CA TRP A 140 -3.56 -16.69 -26.06
C TRP A 140 -2.41 -16.19 -26.95
N ALA A 141 -2.73 -15.64 -28.14
CA ALA A 141 -1.74 -15.11 -29.06
C ALA A 141 -0.87 -14.00 -28.43
N ALA A 142 -1.44 -13.20 -27.52
CA ALA A 142 -0.70 -12.16 -26.81
C ALA A 142 0.13 -12.71 -25.64
N LEU A 143 -0.25 -13.87 -25.07
CA LEU A 143 0.39 -14.47 -23.90
C LEU A 143 1.49 -15.47 -24.24
N GLN A 144 1.37 -16.17 -25.38
CA GLN A 144 2.30 -17.21 -25.83
C GLN A 144 3.79 -16.81 -25.74
N PRO A 145 4.21 -15.60 -26.18
CA PRO A 145 5.63 -15.24 -26.11
C PRO A 145 6.17 -15.10 -24.68
N GLY A 146 5.29 -14.88 -23.69
CA GLY A 146 5.66 -14.86 -22.28
C GLY A 146 5.97 -16.26 -21.74
N LEU A 147 5.18 -17.27 -22.14
CA LEU A 147 5.43 -18.67 -21.78
C LEU A 147 6.73 -19.19 -22.41
N GLU A 148 6.97 -18.90 -23.70
CA GLU A 148 8.17 -19.37 -24.42
C GLU A 148 9.48 -18.84 -23.81
N ARG A 149 9.42 -17.66 -23.19
CA ARG A 149 10.57 -17.02 -22.52
C ARG A 149 10.57 -17.24 -21.01
N GLU A 150 9.57 -17.94 -20.48
CA GLU A 150 9.31 -18.11 -19.04
C GLU A 150 9.37 -16.76 -18.29
N GLN A 151 8.73 -15.73 -18.87
CA GLN A 151 8.73 -14.37 -18.33
C GLN A 151 7.32 -13.95 -17.91
N ALA A 152 7.25 -13.31 -16.73
CA ALA A 152 6.07 -12.61 -16.27
C ALA A 152 5.69 -11.48 -17.25
N ARG A 153 4.39 -11.24 -17.39
CA ARG A 153 3.83 -10.11 -18.14
C ARG A 153 2.69 -9.50 -17.36
N ALA A 154 2.65 -8.18 -17.31
CA ALA A 154 1.54 -7.44 -16.74
C ALA A 154 1.20 -6.24 -17.63
N GLY A 155 -0.08 -5.93 -17.76
CA GLY A 155 -0.56 -4.84 -18.60
C GLY A 155 -2.05 -4.61 -18.47
N LEU A 156 -2.57 -3.68 -19.25
CA LEU A 156 -4.01 -3.44 -19.34
C LEU A 156 -4.63 -4.26 -20.48
N LEU A 157 -5.92 -4.57 -20.32
CA LEU A 157 -6.73 -5.23 -21.33
C LEU A 157 -8.10 -4.56 -21.38
N LEU A 158 -8.55 -4.17 -22.58
CA LEU A 158 -9.92 -3.70 -22.77
C LEU A 158 -10.84 -4.90 -22.98
N THR A 159 -11.89 -4.98 -22.16
CA THR A 159 -12.92 -6.01 -22.22
C THR A 159 -14.28 -5.39 -22.49
N GLU A 160 -15.28 -6.23 -22.77
CA GLU A 160 -16.69 -5.81 -22.86
C GLU A 160 -17.23 -5.21 -21.55
N HIS A 161 -16.55 -5.47 -20.42
CA HIS A 161 -16.91 -4.98 -19.09
C HIS A 161 -16.07 -3.77 -18.65
N GLY A 162 -15.13 -3.30 -19.48
CA GLY A 162 -14.24 -2.18 -19.18
C GLY A 162 -12.76 -2.56 -19.15
N LEU A 163 -11.95 -1.70 -18.52
CA LEU A 163 -10.51 -1.92 -18.41
C LEU A 163 -10.21 -2.93 -17.32
N LEU A 164 -9.35 -3.89 -17.65
CA LEU A 164 -8.87 -4.93 -16.75
C LEU A 164 -7.35 -4.79 -16.61
N LEU A 165 -6.87 -4.68 -15.38
CA LEU A 165 -5.47 -4.92 -15.04
C LEU A 165 -5.24 -6.43 -15.11
N LEU A 166 -4.28 -6.89 -15.90
CA LEU A 166 -3.97 -8.31 -16.07
C LEU A 166 -2.49 -8.56 -15.77
N ALA A 167 -2.23 -9.50 -14.87
CA ALA A 167 -0.92 -10.09 -14.65
C ALA A 167 -0.95 -11.56 -15.09
N VAL A 168 0.15 -12.03 -15.68
CA VAL A 168 0.29 -13.38 -16.23
C VAL A 168 1.70 -13.90 -15.95
N ARG A 169 1.80 -15.09 -15.36
CA ARG A 169 3.08 -15.73 -15.00
C ARG A 169 3.14 -17.19 -15.42
N PRO A 170 4.33 -17.71 -15.78
CA PRO A 170 4.53 -19.14 -15.97
C PRO A 170 4.32 -19.89 -14.65
N ILE A 171 3.69 -21.06 -14.72
CA ILE A 171 3.49 -21.93 -13.56
C ILE A 171 4.76 -22.75 -13.35
N LEU A 172 5.45 -22.51 -12.24
CA LEU A 172 6.71 -23.13 -11.84
C LEU A 172 6.58 -23.79 -10.46
N THR A 173 7.61 -24.54 -10.04
CA THR A 173 7.67 -25.11 -8.68
C THR A 173 8.00 -24.05 -7.63
N THR A 174 7.85 -24.37 -6.34
CA THR A 174 8.15 -23.44 -5.20
C THR A 174 9.62 -22.98 -5.15
N GLN A 175 10.50 -23.65 -5.88
CA GLN A 175 11.91 -23.25 -6.04
C GLN A 175 12.14 -22.33 -7.25
N GLY A 176 11.08 -21.89 -7.94
CA GLY A 176 11.16 -21.15 -9.21
C GLY A 176 11.83 -21.96 -10.33
N SER A 177 11.79 -23.30 -10.23
CA SER A 177 12.58 -24.20 -11.07
C SER A 177 11.71 -25.20 -11.85
N GLY A 178 12.27 -25.75 -12.93
CA GLY A 178 11.58 -26.70 -13.80
C GLY A 178 10.88 -26.03 -14.99
N PRO A 179 10.47 -26.80 -16.01
CA PRO A 179 9.83 -26.23 -17.19
C PRO A 179 8.45 -25.69 -16.83
N ALA A 180 8.11 -24.51 -17.33
CA ALA A 180 6.79 -23.93 -17.10
C ALA A 180 5.66 -24.88 -17.53
N ARG A 181 4.73 -25.25 -16.65
CA ARG A 181 3.65 -26.19 -17.00
C ARG A 181 2.43 -25.55 -17.66
N GLY A 182 2.42 -24.22 -17.72
CA GLY A 182 1.31 -23.44 -18.22
C GLY A 182 1.46 -21.98 -17.85
N LEU A 183 0.38 -21.23 -17.99
CA LEU A 183 0.28 -19.85 -17.52
C LEU A 183 -0.85 -19.72 -16.50
N LEU A 184 -0.58 -18.98 -15.43
CA LEU A 184 -1.59 -18.50 -14.48
C LEU A 184 -1.77 -17.00 -14.71
N ALA A 185 -3.01 -16.55 -14.77
CA ALA A 185 -3.36 -15.15 -14.99
C ALA A 185 -4.32 -14.67 -13.91
N PHE A 186 -4.00 -13.54 -13.28
CA PHE A 186 -4.91 -12.81 -12.40
C PHE A 186 -5.33 -11.50 -13.03
N GLY A 187 -6.61 -11.17 -12.87
CA GLY A 187 -7.18 -9.91 -13.35
C GLY A 187 -7.90 -9.14 -12.24
N ARG A 188 -7.86 -7.81 -12.35
CA ARG A 188 -8.61 -6.87 -11.50
C ARG A 188 -9.25 -5.80 -12.38
N PHE A 189 -10.54 -5.53 -12.21
CA PHE A 189 -11.20 -4.48 -12.98
C PHE A 189 -10.76 -3.10 -12.48
N LEU A 190 -10.49 -2.20 -13.42
CA LEU A 190 -10.19 -0.80 -13.14
C LEU A 190 -11.50 -0.01 -13.18
N ASP A 191 -12.34 -0.28 -12.18
CA ASP A 191 -13.69 0.24 -12.03
C ASP A 191 -13.72 1.60 -11.29
N GLU A 192 -14.92 2.14 -11.09
CA GLU A 192 -15.12 3.42 -10.39
C GLU A 192 -14.66 3.38 -8.92
N PRO A 193 -14.97 2.34 -8.11
CA PRO A 193 -14.39 2.15 -6.78
C PRO A 193 -12.85 2.19 -6.75
N LEU A 194 -12.16 1.42 -7.59
CA LEU A 194 -10.70 1.40 -7.61
C LEU A 194 -10.14 2.74 -8.07
N ARG A 195 -10.75 3.37 -9.08
CA ARG A 195 -10.35 4.72 -9.52
C ARG A 195 -10.47 5.75 -8.40
N ARG A 196 -11.54 5.70 -7.59
CA ARG A 196 -11.69 6.59 -6.43
C ARG A 196 -10.63 6.35 -5.38
N ALA A 197 -10.35 5.08 -5.05
CA ALA A 197 -9.29 4.73 -4.11
C ALA A 197 -7.92 5.28 -4.57
N LEU A 198 -7.60 5.14 -5.86
CA LEU A 198 -6.37 5.69 -6.44
C LEU A 198 -6.34 7.22 -6.43
N ALA A 199 -7.47 7.88 -6.71
CA ALA A 199 -7.57 9.33 -6.65
C ALA A 199 -7.40 9.86 -5.22
N GLU A 200 -7.96 9.17 -4.22
CA GLU A 200 -7.79 9.50 -2.80
C GLU A 200 -6.34 9.29 -2.34
N GLN A 201 -5.73 8.16 -2.70
CA GLN A 201 -4.36 7.85 -2.33
C GLN A 201 -3.35 8.84 -2.93
N THR A 202 -3.56 9.23 -4.20
CA THR A 202 -2.65 10.15 -4.91
C THR A 202 -2.98 11.63 -4.69
N GLN A 203 -4.17 11.94 -4.18
CA GLN A 203 -4.76 13.28 -4.15
C GLN A 203 -4.90 13.92 -5.55
N VAL A 204 -4.96 13.09 -6.60
CA VAL A 204 -5.13 13.52 -7.99
C VAL A 204 -6.47 13.01 -8.50
N ALA A 205 -7.34 13.92 -8.91
CA ALA A 205 -8.57 13.54 -9.59
C ALA A 205 -8.24 13.26 -11.06
N PHE A 206 -8.60 12.08 -11.57
CA PHE A 206 -8.42 11.73 -12.98
C PHE A 206 -9.56 10.84 -13.47
N ASP A 207 -9.90 10.94 -14.75
CA ASP A 207 -10.83 10.04 -15.42
C ASP A 207 -10.08 9.05 -16.30
N LEU A 208 -10.69 7.88 -16.51
CA LEU A 208 -10.17 6.85 -17.40
C LEU A 208 -11.09 6.71 -18.60
N LEU A 209 -10.52 6.89 -19.79
CA LEU A 209 -11.26 6.92 -21.05
C LEU A 209 -10.73 5.79 -21.95
N PRO A 210 -11.46 4.67 -22.06
CA PRO A 210 -11.07 3.57 -22.94
C PRO A 210 -11.03 3.99 -24.41
N ALA A 211 -10.13 3.42 -25.21
CA ALA A 211 -9.95 3.79 -26.62
C ALA A 211 -11.21 3.59 -27.49
N GLY A 212 -12.11 2.69 -27.07
CA GLY A 212 -13.39 2.42 -27.74
C GLY A 212 -14.59 3.24 -27.22
N ASP A 213 -14.41 4.17 -26.27
CA ASP A 213 -15.55 4.89 -25.70
C ASP A 213 -16.16 5.86 -26.74
N PRO A 214 -17.45 5.68 -27.13
CA PRO A 214 -18.09 6.52 -28.13
C PRO A 214 -18.19 7.99 -27.72
N ARG A 215 -18.08 8.29 -26.41
CA ARG A 215 -18.16 9.64 -25.84
C ARG A 215 -16.85 10.42 -25.94
N LEU A 216 -15.76 9.80 -26.41
CA LEU A 216 -14.48 10.49 -26.61
C LEU A 216 -14.63 11.69 -27.54
N ALA A 217 -14.19 12.86 -27.09
CA ALA A 217 -14.12 14.06 -27.90
C ALA A 217 -13.09 13.90 -29.04
N PRO A 218 -13.18 14.67 -30.14
CA PRO A 218 -12.21 14.60 -31.24
C PRO A 218 -10.76 14.81 -30.79
N GLU A 219 -10.55 15.69 -29.81
CA GLU A 219 -9.25 15.95 -29.19
C GLU A 219 -8.67 14.74 -28.44
N GLU A 220 -9.52 13.98 -27.76
CA GLU A 220 -9.16 12.78 -27.01
C GLU A 220 -8.84 11.61 -27.97
N ARG A 221 -9.62 11.46 -29.05
CA ARG A 221 -9.32 10.48 -30.11
C ARG A 221 -8.00 10.76 -30.80
N TYR A 222 -7.71 12.03 -31.06
CA TYR A 222 -6.43 12.43 -31.63
C TYR A 222 -5.30 12.10 -30.65
N ALA A 223 -5.43 12.46 -29.37
CA ALA A 223 -4.44 12.16 -28.34
C ALA A 223 -4.10 10.65 -28.26
N LEU A 224 -5.11 9.77 -28.31
CA LEU A 224 -4.91 8.30 -28.36
C LEU A 224 -4.07 7.81 -29.53
N THR A 225 -4.12 8.50 -30.67
CA THR A 225 -3.43 8.09 -31.90
C THR A 225 -2.06 8.75 -32.08
N THR A 226 -1.82 9.89 -31.45
CA THR A 226 -0.58 10.65 -31.62
C THR A 226 0.41 10.53 -30.46
N LEU A 227 -0.06 10.31 -29.24
CA LEU A 227 0.80 10.22 -28.07
C LEU A 227 1.41 8.81 -27.95
N ARG A 228 2.66 8.74 -27.52
CA ARG A 228 3.26 7.45 -27.17
C ARG A 228 2.78 7.00 -25.80
N ALA A 229 2.80 5.68 -25.60
CA ALA A 229 2.48 5.10 -24.31
C ALA A 229 3.38 5.69 -23.20
N GLY A 230 2.75 6.17 -22.12
CA GLY A 230 3.44 6.80 -21.00
C GLY A 230 3.88 8.25 -21.21
N GLU A 231 3.62 8.85 -22.37
CA GLU A 231 3.78 10.30 -22.54
C GLU A 231 2.53 11.04 -22.04
N SER A 232 2.76 12.14 -21.34
CA SER A 232 1.73 13.08 -20.89
C SER A 232 1.82 14.35 -21.72
N GLU A 233 0.70 14.82 -22.26
CA GLU A 233 0.63 16.09 -22.99
C GLU A 233 -0.52 16.94 -22.49
N LEU A 234 -0.23 18.24 -22.30
CA LEU A 234 -1.23 19.24 -21.99
C LEU A 234 -1.99 19.63 -23.26
N ARG A 235 -3.31 19.55 -23.23
CA ARG A 235 -4.16 20.04 -24.31
C ARG A 235 -5.27 20.95 -23.81
N PRO A 236 -5.60 22.02 -24.56
CA PRO A 236 -6.74 22.86 -24.22
C PRO A 236 -8.03 22.05 -24.41
N GLY A 237 -8.88 22.01 -23.39
CA GLY A 237 -10.19 21.37 -23.51
C GLY A 237 -11.20 22.27 -24.21
N SER A 238 -12.19 21.64 -24.84
CA SER A 238 -13.31 22.27 -25.56
C SER A 238 -14.10 23.36 -24.79
N ALA A 239 -14.02 23.41 -23.45
CA ALA A 239 -14.68 24.41 -22.59
C ALA A 239 -13.71 25.44 -21.94
N GLY A 240 -12.44 25.50 -22.35
CA GLY A 240 -11.44 26.43 -21.81
C GLY A 240 -10.74 25.96 -20.52
N THR A 241 -11.12 24.81 -19.97
CA THR A 241 -10.36 24.07 -18.96
C THR A 241 -9.34 23.17 -19.65
N GLY A 242 -8.05 23.33 -19.33
CA GLY A 242 -7.00 22.46 -19.84
C GLY A 242 -7.06 21.08 -19.19
N PHE A 243 -6.68 20.05 -19.94
CA PHE A 243 -6.50 18.70 -19.43
C PHE A 243 -5.10 18.20 -19.79
N VAL A 244 -4.55 17.38 -18.92
CA VAL A 244 -3.38 16.56 -19.23
C VAL A 244 -3.87 15.17 -19.60
N TYR A 245 -3.46 14.72 -20.79
CA TYR A 245 -3.79 13.41 -21.31
C TYR A 245 -2.55 12.52 -21.25
N THR A 246 -2.72 11.32 -20.72
CA THR A 246 -1.65 10.32 -20.65
C THR A 246 -2.13 8.99 -21.21
N VAL A 247 -1.40 8.42 -22.17
CA VAL A 247 -1.79 7.16 -22.82
C VAL A 247 -1.32 5.96 -22.01
N LEU A 248 -2.25 5.05 -21.71
CA LEU A 248 -1.97 3.75 -21.12
C LEU A 248 -1.85 2.69 -22.23
N PRO A 249 -0.78 1.88 -22.24
CA PRO A 249 -0.65 0.76 -23.15
C PRO A 249 -1.36 -0.51 -22.65
N ASP A 250 -1.74 -1.38 -23.57
CA ASP A 250 -2.15 -2.75 -23.29
C ASP A 250 -0.94 -3.68 -23.03
N LEU A 251 -1.22 -4.96 -22.82
CA LEU A 251 -0.22 -6.03 -22.65
C LEU A 251 0.76 -6.20 -23.82
N THR A 252 0.44 -5.67 -25.00
CA THR A 252 1.27 -5.73 -26.22
C THR A 252 1.99 -4.41 -26.50
N GLY A 253 1.75 -3.37 -25.70
CA GLY A 253 2.32 -2.04 -25.85
C GLY A 253 1.46 -1.08 -26.69
N GLN A 254 0.26 -1.46 -27.12
CA GLN A 254 -0.62 -0.62 -27.93
C GLN A 254 -1.49 0.30 -27.06
N PRO A 255 -1.79 1.54 -27.46
CA PRO A 255 -2.68 2.43 -26.73
C PRO A 255 -4.07 1.82 -26.47
N VAL A 256 -4.50 1.75 -25.20
CA VAL A 256 -5.79 1.13 -24.81
C VAL A 256 -6.71 2.07 -24.04
N ALA A 257 -6.16 3.07 -23.35
CA ALA A 257 -6.92 4.05 -22.62
C ALA A 257 -6.17 5.37 -22.45
N LEU A 258 -6.90 6.45 -22.18
CA LEU A 258 -6.37 7.72 -21.71
C LEU A 258 -6.67 7.94 -20.24
N VAL A 259 -5.69 8.42 -19.51
CA VAL A 259 -5.88 9.11 -18.23
C VAL A 259 -6.09 10.59 -18.55
N ARG A 260 -7.22 11.14 -18.10
CA ARG A 260 -7.54 12.56 -18.23
C ARG A 260 -7.48 13.24 -16.87
N THR A 261 -6.53 14.15 -16.70
CA THR A 261 -6.32 14.90 -15.45
C THR A 261 -6.68 16.37 -15.66
N PRO A 262 -7.56 16.98 -14.84
CA PRO A 262 -7.95 18.38 -14.99
C PRO A 262 -6.87 19.33 -14.46
N VAL A 263 -6.57 20.40 -15.20
CA VAL A 263 -5.67 21.46 -14.76
C VAL A 263 -6.42 22.38 -13.79
N ARG A 264 -5.99 22.42 -12.53
CA ARG A 264 -6.59 23.29 -11.50
C ARG A 264 -6.11 24.74 -11.67
N GLN A 265 -6.97 25.65 -12.12
CA GLN A 265 -6.64 27.07 -12.34
C GLN A 265 -6.72 27.94 -11.06
N VAL A 266 -6.40 27.38 -9.90
CA VAL A 266 -6.60 28.07 -8.61
C VAL A 266 -5.53 29.16 -8.40
N ILE A 267 -4.28 28.88 -8.71
CA ILE A 267 -3.15 29.78 -8.48
C ILE A 267 -3.27 31.01 -9.39
N SER A 268 -3.54 30.81 -10.68
CA SER A 268 -3.71 31.89 -11.66
C SER A 268 -4.99 32.71 -11.40
N ALA A 269 -6.09 32.08 -10.97
CA ALA A 269 -7.30 32.80 -10.55
C ALA A 269 -7.05 33.67 -9.31
N THR A 270 -6.45 33.12 -8.25
CA THR A 270 -6.09 33.87 -7.04
C THR A 270 -5.10 34.98 -7.35
N ALA A 271 -4.07 34.72 -8.16
CA ALA A 271 -3.09 35.73 -8.57
C ALA A 271 -3.76 36.91 -9.30
N ARG A 272 -4.72 36.65 -10.20
CA ARG A 272 -5.48 37.71 -10.88
C ARG A 272 -6.31 38.53 -9.89
N GLN A 273 -6.99 37.88 -8.95
CA GLN A 273 -7.80 38.57 -7.95
C GLN A 273 -6.94 39.44 -7.02
N THR A 274 -5.86 38.88 -6.47
CA THR A 274 -4.93 39.60 -5.59
C THR A 274 -4.29 40.77 -6.31
N SER A 275 -3.87 40.57 -7.56
CA SER A 275 -3.27 41.64 -8.38
C SER A 275 -4.24 42.78 -8.67
N ARG A 276 -5.51 42.48 -8.98
CA ARG A 276 -6.57 43.49 -9.14
C ARG A 276 -6.83 44.26 -7.84
N ALA A 277 -6.92 43.56 -6.71
CA ALA A 277 -7.12 44.18 -5.40
C ALA A 277 -5.95 45.11 -5.02
N LEU A 278 -4.71 44.66 -5.24
CA LEU A 278 -3.50 45.44 -4.98
C LEU A 278 -3.44 46.69 -5.87
N MET A 279 -3.68 46.54 -7.18
CA MET A 279 -3.75 47.68 -8.11
C MET A 279 -4.85 48.67 -7.72
N GLY A 280 -6.02 48.18 -7.30
CA GLY A 280 -7.11 49.01 -6.79
C GLY A 280 -6.72 49.79 -5.52
N ALA A 281 -6.08 49.13 -4.56
CA ALA A 281 -5.62 49.76 -3.31
C ALA A 281 -4.52 50.81 -3.56
N LEU A 282 -3.55 50.51 -4.44
CA LEU A 282 -2.51 51.45 -4.85
C LEU A 282 -3.09 52.65 -5.60
N GLY A 283 -4.06 52.42 -6.49
CA GLY A 283 -4.79 53.48 -7.19
C GLY A 283 -5.57 54.38 -6.23
N LEU A 284 -6.25 53.80 -5.25
CA LEU A 284 -6.97 54.56 -4.21
C LEU A 284 -6.00 55.36 -3.31
N GLY A 285 -4.88 54.76 -2.92
CA GLY A 285 -3.83 55.45 -2.16
C GLY A 285 -3.24 56.64 -2.91
N ALA A 286 -2.95 56.46 -4.21
CA ALA A 286 -2.51 57.55 -5.08
C ALA A 286 -3.56 58.67 -5.18
N LEU A 287 -4.84 58.32 -5.33
CA LEU A 287 -5.93 59.29 -5.36
C LEU A 287 -6.05 60.07 -4.04
N LEU A 288 -5.97 59.39 -2.89
CA LEU A 288 -6.02 60.01 -1.57
C LEU A 288 -4.83 60.93 -1.34
N LEU A 289 -3.63 60.58 -1.82
CA LEU A 289 -2.44 61.45 -1.78
C LEU A 289 -2.63 62.70 -2.62
N VAL A 290 -3.19 62.57 -3.83
CA VAL A 290 -3.49 63.70 -4.72
C VAL A 290 -4.56 64.61 -4.10
N LEU A 291 -5.63 64.05 -3.54
CA LEU A 291 -6.69 64.80 -2.84
C LEU A 291 -6.15 65.47 -1.57
N GLY A 292 -5.32 64.77 -0.80
CA GLY A 292 -4.66 65.30 0.39
C GLY A 292 -3.75 66.48 0.05
N GLN A 293 -2.95 66.37 -1.00
CA GLN A 293 -2.16 67.48 -1.54
C GLN A 293 -3.03 68.66 -1.99
N ALA A 294 -4.15 68.39 -2.68
CA ALA A 294 -5.07 69.44 -3.12
C ALA A 294 -5.71 70.18 -1.92
N VAL A 295 -6.24 69.45 -0.94
CA VAL A 295 -6.83 70.01 0.29
C VAL A 295 -5.79 70.78 1.11
N TRP A 296 -4.58 70.24 1.22
CA TRP A 296 -3.47 70.90 1.91
C TRP A 296 -3.05 72.21 1.24
N SER A 297 -2.89 72.19 -0.09
CA SER A 297 -2.60 73.39 -0.88
C SER A 297 -3.68 74.48 -0.73
N ASN A 298 -4.91 74.08 -0.42
CA ASN A 298 -6.02 74.97 -0.12
C ASN A 298 -6.01 75.46 1.33
N ARG A 299 -5.72 74.60 2.31
CA ARG A 299 -5.63 74.97 3.74
C ARG A 299 -4.43 75.86 4.06
N LEU A 300 -3.30 75.71 3.38
CA LEU A 300 -2.17 76.65 3.47
C LEU A 300 -2.56 78.07 3.05
N ARG A 301 -3.59 78.23 2.21
CA ARG A 301 -4.16 79.54 1.89
C ARG A 301 -5.06 80.10 3.00
N GLN A 302 -5.45 79.28 3.98
CA GLN A 302 -6.45 79.62 5.01
C GLN A 302 -5.92 79.52 6.46
N GLY A 303 -4.61 79.42 6.67
CA GLY A 303 -3.97 79.75 7.97
C GLY A 303 -4.20 78.79 9.15
N GLY A 304 -4.14 77.47 8.97
CA GLY A 304 -4.32 76.49 10.07
C GLY A 304 -3.04 76.00 10.77
N THR A 305 -3.07 75.93 12.12
CA THR A 305 -2.08 75.33 13.07
C THR A 305 -2.34 73.81 13.24
N GLY A 306 -1.54 72.90 13.83
CA GLY A 306 -0.26 72.92 14.55
C GLY A 306 0.13 71.51 15.06
N ALA A 307 -0.82 70.57 15.22
CA ALA A 307 -0.51 69.19 15.67
C ALA A 307 -0.20 68.19 14.52
N MET A 308 -0.75 68.42 13.32
CA MET A 308 -0.33 67.73 12.08
C MET A 308 1.07 68.15 11.61
N ALA A 309 1.66 69.17 12.24
CA ALA A 309 2.96 69.71 11.92
C ALA A 309 4.12 68.79 12.35
N ALA A 310 3.93 67.82 13.26
CA ALA A 310 5.00 66.95 13.74
C ALA A 310 5.30 65.72 12.85
N ALA A 311 4.28 65.16 12.19
CA ALA A 311 4.45 64.08 11.21
C ALA A 311 4.78 64.62 9.82
N TRP A 312 4.29 65.83 9.51
CA TRP A 312 4.75 66.57 8.34
C TRP A 312 6.12 67.19 8.56
N SER A 313 6.53 67.60 9.77
CA SER A 313 7.87 68.14 10.00
C SER A 313 8.95 67.11 9.75
N THR A 314 8.76 65.83 10.05
CA THR A 314 9.78 64.81 9.76
C THR A 314 9.97 64.56 8.27
N ALA A 315 8.88 64.46 7.50
CA ALA A 315 8.92 64.39 6.04
C ALA A 315 9.42 65.71 5.40
N THR A 316 9.05 66.84 5.98
CA THR A 316 9.45 68.19 5.52
C THR A 316 10.90 68.48 5.88
N VAL A 317 11.43 67.97 7.00
CA VAL A 317 12.83 68.08 7.43
C VAL A 317 13.73 67.22 6.54
N ALA A 318 13.31 66.01 6.18
CA ALA A 318 14.05 65.18 5.22
C ALA A 318 14.14 65.86 3.83
N VAL A 319 13.04 66.48 3.38
CA VAL A 319 12.99 67.26 2.13
C VAL A 319 13.78 68.58 2.26
N LEU A 320 13.73 69.27 3.41
CA LEU A 320 14.47 70.50 3.66
C LEU A 320 15.98 70.26 3.72
N ILE A 321 16.44 69.18 4.36
CA ILE A 321 17.86 68.80 4.41
C ILE A 321 18.36 68.49 2.99
N GLY A 322 17.57 67.79 2.19
CA GLY A 322 17.89 67.53 0.77
C GLY A 322 17.95 68.80 -0.07
N LEU A 323 16.99 69.71 0.09
CA LEU A 323 16.95 70.98 -0.64
C LEU A 323 18.04 71.97 -0.19
N THR A 324 18.38 72.01 1.10
CA THR A 324 19.42 72.91 1.65
C THR A 324 20.82 72.47 1.26
N LEU A 325 21.12 71.17 1.23
CA LEU A 325 22.39 70.66 0.71
C LEU A 325 22.53 70.93 -0.80
N THR A 326 21.45 70.76 -1.56
CA THR A 326 21.44 70.99 -3.02
C THR A 326 21.55 72.49 -3.36
N ALA A 327 20.88 73.35 -2.59
CA ALA A 327 20.99 74.81 -2.72
C ALA A 327 22.36 75.34 -2.26
N GLY A 328 22.94 74.76 -1.20
CA GLY A 328 24.27 75.11 -0.69
C GLY A 328 25.39 74.79 -1.67
N LEU A 329 25.36 73.59 -2.27
CA LEU A 329 26.29 73.21 -3.35
C LEU A 329 26.09 74.07 -4.60
N GLY A 330 24.85 74.36 -4.99
CA GLY A 330 24.54 75.25 -6.12
C GLY A 330 25.03 76.68 -5.89
N TRP A 331 24.95 77.18 -4.65
CA TRP A 331 25.45 78.50 -4.27
C TRP A 331 26.98 78.56 -4.26
N ASP A 332 27.67 77.55 -3.69
CA ASP A 332 29.14 77.49 -3.68
C ASP A 332 29.73 77.36 -5.10
N LEU A 333 29.09 76.55 -5.96
CA LEU A 333 29.51 76.39 -7.35
C LEU A 333 29.25 77.66 -8.18
N ARG A 334 28.16 78.41 -7.94
CA ARG A 334 27.95 79.75 -8.53
C ARG A 334 28.98 80.75 -8.04
N ARG A 335 29.33 80.73 -6.75
CA ARG A 335 30.35 81.62 -6.17
C ARG A 335 31.73 81.38 -6.78
N ARG A 336 32.05 80.14 -7.14
CA ARG A 336 33.28 79.75 -7.85
C ARG A 336 33.22 79.97 -9.38
N GLY A 337 32.12 80.52 -9.90
CA GLY A 337 31.96 80.87 -11.32
C GLY A 337 31.68 79.69 -12.25
N LEU A 338 31.36 78.51 -11.71
CA LEU A 338 31.20 77.26 -12.47
C LEU A 338 29.77 76.97 -12.95
N LEU A 339 28.79 77.80 -12.56
CA LEU A 339 27.37 77.63 -12.90
C LEU A 339 26.71 78.98 -13.23
N ALA A 340 25.95 79.03 -14.33
CA ALA A 340 25.22 80.22 -14.75
C ALA A 340 23.99 80.50 -13.85
N PRO A 341 23.52 81.75 -13.73
CA PRO A 341 22.43 82.13 -12.82
C PRO A 341 21.08 81.43 -13.10
N ASP A 342 20.84 81.04 -14.35
CA ASP A 342 19.53 80.57 -14.83
C ASP A 342 19.43 79.04 -15.01
N ASP A 343 20.46 78.29 -14.61
CA ASP A 343 20.51 76.83 -14.83
C ASP A 343 19.67 76.04 -13.80
N PHE A 344 18.35 76.11 -13.97
CA PHE A 344 17.36 75.42 -13.13
C PHE A 344 17.44 73.90 -13.24
N ALA A 345 17.96 73.38 -14.37
CA ALA A 345 18.09 71.95 -14.64
C ALA A 345 19.06 71.26 -13.67
N VAL A 346 20.16 71.91 -13.28
CA VAL A 346 21.17 71.33 -12.39
C VAL A 346 20.65 71.18 -10.96
N GLN A 347 19.81 72.10 -10.48
CA GLN A 347 19.17 71.98 -9.17
C GLN A 347 18.08 70.89 -9.15
N LEU A 348 17.37 70.71 -10.27
CA LEU A 348 16.32 69.69 -10.40
C LEU A 348 16.91 68.29 -10.54
N VAL A 349 18.00 68.14 -11.31
CA VAL A 349 18.78 66.91 -11.43
C VAL A 349 19.48 66.59 -10.11
N GLY A 350 20.06 67.59 -9.43
CA GLY A 350 20.66 67.43 -8.11
C GLY A 350 19.65 66.96 -7.06
N GLY A 351 18.48 67.61 -6.95
CA GLY A 351 17.42 67.19 -6.03
C GLY A 351 16.87 65.79 -6.34
N GLY A 352 16.76 65.45 -7.62
CA GLY A 352 16.39 64.10 -8.09
C GLY A 352 17.43 63.05 -7.69
N ILE A 353 18.72 63.33 -7.88
CA ILE A 353 19.82 62.43 -7.49
C ILE A 353 19.86 62.25 -5.97
N THR A 354 19.65 63.31 -5.19
CA THR A 354 19.64 63.23 -3.72
C THR A 354 18.44 62.43 -3.20
N LEU A 355 17.27 62.58 -3.82
CA LEU A 355 16.08 61.77 -3.51
C LEU A 355 16.29 60.30 -3.90
N LEU A 356 16.87 60.05 -5.08
CA LEU A 356 17.22 58.69 -5.53
C LEU A 356 18.28 58.05 -4.64
N LEU A 357 19.28 58.81 -4.18
CA LEU A 357 20.32 58.33 -3.27
C LEU A 357 19.74 58.03 -1.88
N ALA A 358 18.83 58.87 -1.38
CA ALA A 358 18.12 58.62 -0.12
C ALA A 358 17.21 57.38 -0.21
N LEU A 359 16.47 57.23 -1.32
CA LEU A 359 15.67 56.02 -1.61
C LEU A 359 16.56 54.78 -1.78
N TYR A 360 17.72 54.92 -2.41
CA TYR A 360 18.68 53.84 -2.59
C TYR A 360 19.30 53.41 -1.26
N LEU A 361 19.72 54.35 -0.41
CA LEU A 361 20.23 54.06 0.94
C LEU A 361 19.15 53.46 1.84
N PHE A 362 17.91 53.95 1.76
CA PHE A 362 16.77 53.35 2.45
C PHE A 362 16.53 51.91 1.96
N ALA A 363 16.54 51.69 0.65
CA ALA A 363 16.41 50.35 0.07
C ALA A 363 17.58 49.43 0.43
N LEU A 364 18.81 49.96 0.54
CA LEU A 364 20.00 49.21 0.94
C LEU A 364 19.92 48.78 2.41
N VAL A 365 19.53 49.69 3.30
CA VAL A 365 19.33 49.40 4.73
C VAL A 365 18.16 48.45 4.93
N ALA A 366 17.04 48.65 4.22
CA ALA A 366 15.90 47.74 4.25
C ALA A 366 16.26 46.34 3.73
N ARG A 367 17.04 46.23 2.64
CA ARG A 367 17.56 44.95 2.14
C ARG A 367 18.46 44.26 3.15
N ARG A 368 19.34 45.00 3.82
CA ARG A 368 20.22 44.45 4.85
C ARG A 368 19.42 43.93 6.05
N GLN A 369 18.45 44.70 6.52
CA GLN A 369 17.59 44.31 7.65
C GLN A 369 16.70 43.11 7.29
N GLN A 370 16.20 43.04 6.05
CA GLN A 370 15.50 41.86 5.53
C GLN A 370 16.42 40.64 5.43
N ALA A 371 17.67 40.79 4.98
CA ALA A 371 18.62 39.70 4.89
C ALA A 371 19.03 39.17 6.27
N GLU A 372 19.24 40.04 7.26
CA GLU A 372 19.54 39.65 8.65
C GLU A 372 18.33 38.94 9.30
N THR A 373 17.11 39.46 9.10
CA THR A 373 15.88 38.82 9.59
C THR A 373 15.66 37.47 8.92
N LEU A 374 15.83 37.40 7.59
CA LEU A 374 15.71 36.15 6.83
C LEU A 374 16.79 35.13 7.24
N ALA A 375 18.02 35.57 7.52
CA ALA A 375 19.08 34.69 8.00
C ALA A 375 18.72 34.11 9.38
N VAL A 376 18.28 34.96 10.32
CA VAL A 376 17.82 34.52 11.64
C VAL A 376 16.65 33.55 11.52
N THR A 377 15.61 33.91 10.75
CA THR A 377 14.44 33.04 10.51
C THR A 377 14.84 31.73 9.85
N ARG A 378 15.71 31.73 8.83
CA ARG A 378 16.20 30.49 8.22
C ARG A 378 17.03 29.65 9.19
N THR A 379 17.86 30.27 10.02
CA THR A 379 18.65 29.53 11.02
C THR A 379 17.76 28.92 12.10
N THR A 380 16.73 29.63 12.56
CA THR A 380 15.78 29.10 13.54
C THR A 380 14.86 28.05 12.92
N GLU A 381 14.44 28.22 11.67
CA GLU A 381 13.70 27.19 10.92
C GLU A 381 14.55 25.95 10.67
N LEU A 382 15.82 26.11 10.30
CA LEU A 382 16.75 24.99 10.10
C LEU A 382 16.99 24.23 11.41
N GLN A 383 17.27 24.95 12.51
CA GLN A 383 17.43 24.35 13.84
C GLN A 383 16.13 23.67 14.31
N ALA A 384 14.98 24.31 14.13
CA ALA A 384 13.69 23.73 14.49
C ALA A 384 13.35 22.49 13.64
N SER A 385 13.74 22.48 12.36
CA SER A 385 13.61 21.33 11.47
C SER A 385 14.55 20.20 11.87
N GLU A 386 15.81 20.50 12.19
CA GLU A 386 16.80 19.53 12.66
C GLU A 386 16.40 18.92 14.00
N GLU A 387 15.95 19.72 14.97
CA GLU A 387 15.44 19.24 16.25
C GLU A 387 14.17 18.41 16.09
N ARG A 388 13.28 18.78 15.16
CA ARG A 388 12.08 18.01 14.85
C ARG A 388 12.47 16.65 14.26
N PHE A 389 13.38 16.62 13.30
CA PHE A 389 13.89 15.39 12.71
C PHE A 389 14.56 14.49 13.77
N ARG A 390 15.45 15.06 14.59
CA ARG A 390 16.13 14.33 15.68
C ARG A 390 15.13 13.75 16.67
N ARG A 391 14.05 14.47 17.00
CA ARG A 391 12.96 13.94 17.85
C ARG A 391 12.21 12.78 17.19
N VAL A 392 11.85 12.91 15.91
CA VAL A 392 11.17 11.83 15.18
C VAL A 392 12.03 10.56 15.17
N VAL A 393 13.31 10.68 14.84
CA VAL A 393 14.24 9.53 14.82
C VAL A 393 14.46 8.93 16.21
N ASN A 394 14.68 9.76 17.23
CA ASN A 394 14.99 9.28 18.59
C ASN A 394 13.79 8.64 19.29
N HIS A 395 12.57 9.03 18.93
CA HIS A 395 11.33 8.48 19.49
C HIS A 395 10.61 7.51 18.54
N ALA A 396 11.22 7.17 17.40
CA ALA A 396 10.69 6.14 16.52
C ALA A 396 10.67 4.78 17.24
N PRO A 397 9.59 3.98 17.10
CA PRO A 397 9.48 2.66 17.74
C PRO A 397 10.31 1.57 17.03
N PHE A 398 11.10 1.92 16.02
CA PHE A 398 11.99 1.04 15.26
C PHE A 398 13.45 1.52 15.40
N GLY A 399 14.37 0.57 15.32
CA GLY A 399 15.80 0.84 15.39
C GLY A 399 16.26 1.51 14.10
N PHE A 400 17.04 2.59 14.23
CA PHE A 400 17.71 3.22 13.10
C PHE A 400 19.21 3.07 13.24
N HIS A 401 19.86 2.67 12.15
CA HIS A 401 21.30 2.77 11.97
C HIS A 401 21.62 3.72 10.81
N PHE A 402 22.65 4.53 11.00
CA PHE A 402 23.16 5.45 9.99
C PHE A 402 24.56 5.02 9.57
N TYR A 403 24.81 5.02 8.26
CA TYR A 403 26.09 4.67 7.69
C TYR A 403 26.51 5.66 6.62
N ARG A 404 27.82 5.80 6.44
CA ARG A 404 28.41 6.52 5.33
C ARG A 404 29.41 5.65 4.58
N LEU A 405 29.30 5.65 3.26
CA LEU A 405 30.24 4.99 2.37
C LEU A 405 31.52 5.83 2.28
N ALA A 406 32.63 5.27 2.72
CA ALA A 406 33.95 5.87 2.59
C ALA A 406 34.52 5.67 1.18
N ALA A 407 35.54 6.46 0.83
CA ALA A 407 36.18 6.43 -0.50
C ALA A 407 36.85 5.08 -0.82
N ASP A 408 37.16 4.28 0.20
CA ASP A 408 37.73 2.94 0.10
C ASP A 408 36.66 1.83 0.05
N ASP A 409 35.41 2.19 -0.25
CA ASP A 409 34.26 1.29 -0.37
C ASP A 409 33.83 0.61 0.94
N ARG A 410 34.25 1.12 2.11
CA ARG A 410 33.76 0.64 3.41
C ARG A 410 32.55 1.43 3.90
N LEU A 411 31.55 0.72 4.44
CA LEU A 411 30.41 1.35 5.11
C LEU A 411 30.78 1.62 6.56
N ILE A 412 30.95 2.89 6.89
CA ILE A 412 31.30 3.35 8.24
C ILE A 412 30.03 3.65 9.01
N PHE A 413 29.90 3.05 10.19
CA PHE A 413 28.77 3.26 11.08
C PHE A 413 28.85 4.65 11.73
N GLU A 414 27.87 5.51 11.47
CA GLU A 414 27.84 6.89 11.98
C GLU A 414 27.04 7.04 13.27
N GLY A 415 26.04 6.18 13.48
CA GLY A 415 25.28 6.19 14.72
C GLY A 415 23.98 5.40 14.65
N ALA A 416 23.26 5.42 15.76
CA ALA A 416 21.96 4.79 15.91
C ALA A 416 21.01 5.63 16.77
N ASN A 417 19.72 5.36 16.67
CA ASN A 417 18.74 5.90 17.61
C ASN A 417 18.68 5.07 18.92
N PRO A 418 18.11 5.61 20.02
CA PRO A 418 17.98 4.88 21.28
C PRO A 418 17.14 3.59 21.19
N ALA A 419 16.19 3.53 20.24
CA ALA A 419 15.39 2.32 20.03
C ALA A 419 16.27 1.15 19.53
N ALA A 420 17.27 1.41 18.69
CA ALA A 420 18.21 0.38 18.22
C ALA A 420 19.00 -0.26 19.37
N ASP A 421 19.48 0.54 20.33
CA ASP A 421 20.15 0.03 21.54
C ASP A 421 19.21 -0.88 22.36
N THR A 422 17.94 -0.48 22.46
CA THR A 422 16.92 -1.22 23.21
C THR A 422 16.56 -2.55 22.54
N ILE A 423 16.37 -2.53 21.22
CA ILE A 423 16.00 -3.70 20.42
C ILE A 423 17.15 -4.72 20.40
N LEU A 424 18.37 -4.27 20.08
CA LEU A 424 19.53 -5.16 19.96
C LEU A 424 20.20 -5.45 21.31
N LYS A 425 19.77 -4.78 22.39
CA LYS A 425 20.25 -4.96 23.77
C LYS A 425 21.76 -4.71 23.93
N PHE A 426 22.33 -3.82 23.13
CA PHE A 426 23.71 -3.35 23.29
C PHE A 426 23.87 -1.90 22.85
N ALA A 427 24.84 -1.20 23.44
CA ALA A 427 25.07 0.23 23.17
C ALA A 427 25.92 0.45 21.91
N HIS A 428 25.39 1.22 20.96
CA HIS A 428 26.07 1.53 19.70
C HIS A 428 27.13 2.63 19.81
N ALA A 429 27.15 3.41 20.89
CA ALA A 429 28.06 4.55 21.07
C ALA A 429 29.55 4.19 20.89
N ASN A 430 29.98 3.01 21.34
CA ASN A 430 31.38 2.54 21.22
C ASN A 430 31.71 1.90 19.86
N ARG A 431 30.74 1.87 18.94
CA ARG A 431 30.85 1.27 17.60
C ARG A 431 30.83 2.30 16.49
N VAL A 432 30.60 3.57 16.82
CA VAL A 432 30.70 4.69 15.86
C VAL A 432 32.09 4.72 15.24
N SER A 433 32.14 5.04 13.95
CA SER A 433 33.34 5.04 13.10
C SER A 433 33.93 3.67 12.77
N LYS A 434 33.29 2.56 13.17
CA LYS A 434 33.71 1.21 12.77
C LYS A 434 33.03 0.77 11.47
N PRO A 435 33.67 -0.11 10.68
CA PRO A 435 33.06 -0.67 9.49
C PRO A 435 31.88 -1.59 9.85
N LEU A 436 30.84 -1.60 9.01
CA LEU A 436 29.63 -2.42 9.17
C LEU A 436 29.96 -3.89 9.49
N GLU A 437 30.95 -4.44 8.83
CA GLU A 437 31.37 -5.84 8.94
C GLU A 437 32.02 -6.16 10.30
N GLU A 438 32.60 -5.17 10.97
CA GLU A 438 33.13 -5.33 12.35
C GLU A 438 32.01 -5.21 13.39
N VAL A 439 31.01 -4.35 13.13
CA VAL A 439 29.88 -4.15 14.04
C VAL A 439 28.90 -5.33 13.93
N PHE A 440 28.63 -5.80 12.71
CA PHE A 440 27.65 -6.84 12.41
C PHE A 440 28.23 -7.95 11.50
N PRO A 441 29.16 -8.78 12.00
CA PRO A 441 29.90 -9.75 11.17
C PRO A 441 29.01 -10.82 10.54
N ALA A 442 27.89 -11.20 11.18
CA ALA A 442 26.98 -12.21 10.64
C ALA A 442 26.17 -11.72 9.42
N LEU A 443 26.22 -10.43 9.08
CA LEU A 443 25.63 -9.90 7.85
C LEU A 443 26.47 -10.19 6.60
N VAL A 444 27.77 -10.44 6.75
CA VAL A 444 28.70 -10.70 5.64
C VAL A 444 28.28 -11.90 4.78
N PRO A 445 28.05 -13.11 5.32
CA PRO A 445 27.72 -14.28 4.52
C PRO A 445 26.37 -14.17 3.80
N ILE A 446 25.43 -13.37 4.31
CA ILE A 446 24.11 -13.14 3.70
C ILE A 446 24.09 -12.00 2.67
N GLY A 447 25.25 -11.38 2.38
CA GLY A 447 25.40 -10.42 1.28
C GLY A 447 24.86 -9.01 1.55
N VAL A 448 24.40 -8.73 2.77
CA VAL A 448 23.82 -7.41 3.15
C VAL A 448 24.81 -6.24 2.97
N PRO A 449 26.09 -6.34 3.36
CA PRO A 449 27.04 -5.23 3.14
C PRO A 449 27.18 -4.85 1.66
N ALA A 450 27.20 -5.83 0.76
CA ALA A 450 27.28 -5.57 -0.68
C ALA A 450 26.01 -4.87 -1.21
N ALA A 451 24.84 -5.26 -0.72
CA ALA A 451 23.58 -4.58 -1.05
C ALA A 451 23.58 -3.13 -0.58
N TYR A 452 24.04 -2.87 0.64
CA TYR A 452 24.10 -1.52 1.20
C TYR A 452 25.11 -0.61 0.49
N ARG A 453 26.26 -1.15 0.03
CA ARG A 453 27.22 -0.38 -0.77
C ARG A 453 26.65 0.04 -2.11
N ARG A 454 25.95 -0.87 -2.80
CA ARG A 454 25.23 -0.55 -4.05
C ARG A 454 24.18 0.54 -3.80
N LEU A 455 23.36 0.36 -2.77
CA LEU A 455 22.33 1.32 -2.38
C LEU A 455 22.89 2.71 -2.08
N ALA A 456 24.02 2.79 -1.38
CA ALA A 456 24.67 4.06 -1.05
C ALA A 456 25.28 4.78 -2.27
N ARG A 457 25.61 4.06 -3.36
CA ARG A 457 26.14 4.61 -4.61
C ARG A 457 25.03 5.00 -5.59
N ASP A 458 24.11 4.07 -5.82
CA ASP A 458 23.15 4.14 -6.92
C ASP A 458 21.81 4.77 -6.48
N GLY A 459 21.60 4.89 -5.17
CA GLY A 459 20.34 5.36 -4.58
C GLY A 459 19.25 4.29 -4.57
N GLY A 460 18.09 4.64 -4.00
CA GLY A 460 16.91 3.76 -3.92
C GLY A 460 16.59 3.28 -2.50
N ILE A 461 15.76 2.23 -2.45
CA ILE A 461 15.27 1.59 -1.23
C ILE A 461 15.48 0.09 -1.37
N HIS A 462 15.92 -0.57 -0.30
CA HIS A 462 16.05 -2.00 -0.20
C HIS A 462 15.29 -2.48 1.04
N HIS A 463 14.27 -3.30 0.83
CA HIS A 463 13.45 -3.87 1.91
C HIS A 463 13.68 -5.39 1.96
N CYS A 464 13.99 -5.88 3.14
CA CYS A 464 14.08 -7.30 3.47
C CYS A 464 13.06 -7.60 4.55
N GLU A 465 12.07 -8.44 4.23
CA GLU A 465 11.00 -8.79 5.17
C GLU A 465 11.53 -9.56 6.38
N VAL A 466 12.50 -10.45 6.17
CA VAL A 466 13.11 -11.25 7.25
C VAL A 466 14.62 -11.36 7.05
N VAL A 467 15.37 -10.81 8.01
CA VAL A 467 16.80 -10.99 8.17
C VAL A 467 17.02 -11.75 9.48
N GLU A 468 17.39 -13.04 9.37
CA GLU A 468 17.82 -13.80 10.53
C GLU A 468 19.26 -13.41 10.87
N TYR A 469 19.45 -12.72 11.99
CA TYR A 469 20.77 -12.33 12.49
C TYR A 469 21.10 -13.12 13.75
N ARG A 470 22.27 -13.78 13.73
CA ARG A 470 22.77 -14.51 14.89
C ARG A 470 24.27 -14.39 15.01
N ASP A 471 24.72 -13.82 16.12
CA ASP A 471 26.09 -13.88 16.59
C ASP A 471 26.14 -14.20 18.10
N HIS A 472 27.25 -13.88 18.75
CA HIS A 472 27.46 -14.12 20.18
C HIS A 472 26.70 -13.16 21.10
N GLN A 473 26.16 -12.05 20.60
CA GLN A 473 25.46 -11.02 21.36
C GLN A 473 23.98 -10.88 20.96
N ILE A 474 23.69 -10.97 19.66
CA ILE A 474 22.39 -10.70 19.08
C ILE A 474 21.88 -11.99 18.43
N ALA A 475 20.65 -12.37 18.74
CA ALA A 475 19.97 -13.46 18.08
C ALA A 475 18.50 -13.09 17.89
N GLY A 476 18.08 -12.94 16.64
CA GLY A 476 16.72 -12.56 16.32
C GLY A 476 16.41 -12.61 14.82
N SER A 477 15.14 -12.42 14.52
CA SER A 477 14.63 -12.20 13.16
C SER A 477 14.20 -10.75 13.07
N PHE A 478 14.71 -10.03 12.06
CA PHE A 478 14.48 -8.60 11.91
C PHE A 478 13.86 -8.29 10.56
N GLU A 479 12.83 -7.45 10.54
CA GLU A 479 12.41 -6.77 9.32
C GLU A 479 13.33 -5.56 9.12
N VAL A 480 13.85 -5.36 7.91
CA VAL A 480 14.88 -4.35 7.65
C VAL A 480 14.57 -3.55 6.38
N VAL A 481 14.57 -2.23 6.50
CA VAL A 481 14.42 -1.29 5.38
C VAL A 481 15.64 -0.37 5.34
N ALA A 482 16.41 -0.46 4.26
CA ALA A 482 17.56 0.39 4.00
C ALA A 482 17.23 1.40 2.88
N PHE A 483 17.62 2.66 3.03
CA PHE A 483 17.43 3.68 1.99
C PHE A 483 18.54 4.75 2.04
N GLN A 484 18.81 5.35 0.89
CA GLN A 484 19.80 6.43 0.77
C GLN A 484 19.21 7.75 1.29
N THR A 485 19.93 8.45 2.19
CA THR A 485 19.50 9.75 2.73
C THR A 485 20.14 10.94 2.00
N ALA A 486 21.35 10.75 1.49
CA ALA A 486 22.09 11.64 0.60
C ALA A 486 23.15 10.79 -0.14
N PRO A 487 23.81 11.31 -1.20
CA PRO A 487 24.88 10.58 -1.87
C PRO A 487 25.93 10.06 -0.87
N ALA A 488 26.24 8.76 -0.95
CA ALA A 488 27.14 8.05 -0.04
C ALA A 488 26.68 7.93 1.44
N THR A 489 25.42 8.25 1.79
CA THR A 489 24.87 8.04 3.13
C THR A 489 23.60 7.20 3.12
N LEU A 490 23.46 6.37 4.14
CA LEU A 490 22.47 5.29 4.26
C LEU A 490 21.79 5.40 5.63
N ALA A 491 20.47 5.25 5.66
CA ALA A 491 19.72 4.95 6.87
C ALA A 491 19.11 3.55 6.75
N VAL A 492 19.17 2.79 7.84
CA VAL A 492 18.58 1.45 7.95
C VAL A 492 17.62 1.46 9.12
N ALA A 493 16.33 1.28 8.84
CA ALA A 493 15.31 1.04 9.83
C ALA A 493 15.14 -0.48 10.04
N PHE A 494 14.97 -0.92 11.28
CA PHE A 494 14.69 -2.33 11.57
C PHE A 494 13.76 -2.52 12.76
N THR A 495 13.01 -3.62 12.72
CA THR A 495 12.08 -4.03 13.77
C THR A 495 12.33 -5.49 14.12
N ASP A 496 12.31 -5.83 15.41
CA ASP A 496 12.38 -7.21 15.88
C ASP A 496 11.04 -7.92 15.67
N ILE A 497 11.05 -8.95 14.82
CA ILE A 497 9.89 -9.78 14.49
C ILE A 497 10.05 -11.20 15.05
N THR A 498 11.00 -11.42 15.96
CA THR A 498 11.32 -12.75 16.50
C THR A 498 10.12 -13.40 17.15
N ASP A 499 9.41 -12.68 18.02
CA ASP A 499 8.24 -13.23 18.74
C ASP A 499 7.07 -13.48 17.79
N ARG A 500 6.87 -12.62 16.80
CA ARG A 500 5.88 -12.82 15.73
C ARG A 500 6.19 -14.10 14.94
N GLN A 501 7.42 -14.26 14.47
CA GLN A 501 7.87 -15.46 13.75
C GLN A 501 7.76 -16.73 14.60
N ARG A 502 8.06 -16.65 15.90
CA ARG A 502 7.88 -17.79 16.82
C ARG A 502 6.42 -18.17 16.98
N ALA A 503 5.53 -17.19 17.14
CA ALA A 503 4.09 -17.42 17.26
C ALA A 503 3.51 -18.04 15.97
N GLU A 504 3.85 -17.49 14.80
CA GLU A 504 3.43 -18.03 13.50
C GLU A 504 3.96 -19.47 13.30
N ARG A 505 5.24 -19.72 13.58
CA ARG A 505 5.82 -21.08 13.49
C ARG A 505 5.20 -22.05 14.49
N GLN A 506 4.86 -21.59 15.70
CA GLN A 506 4.20 -22.41 16.71
C GLN A 506 2.77 -22.75 16.31
N LEU A 507 2.02 -21.77 15.81
CA LEU A 507 0.67 -21.96 15.29
C LEU A 507 0.67 -22.98 14.16
N ARG A 508 1.51 -22.75 13.13
CA ARG A 508 1.67 -23.67 12.01
C ARG A 508 2.05 -25.08 12.46
N ARG A 509 3.01 -25.22 13.37
CA ARG A 509 3.37 -26.54 13.95
C ARG A 509 2.23 -27.19 14.71
N SER A 510 1.40 -26.41 15.40
CA SER A 510 0.25 -26.93 16.13
C SER A 510 -0.87 -27.40 15.20
N GLU A 511 -1.13 -26.67 14.11
CA GLU A 511 -2.08 -27.03 13.05
C GLU A 511 -1.61 -28.28 12.30
N GLU A 512 -0.34 -28.30 11.87
CA GLU A 512 0.27 -29.47 11.22
C GLU A 512 0.21 -30.71 12.14
N LYS A 513 0.44 -30.54 13.44
CA LYS A 513 0.35 -31.64 14.42
C LYS A 513 -1.08 -32.13 14.59
N PHE A 514 -2.06 -31.23 14.69
CA PHE A 514 -3.48 -31.59 14.79
C PHE A 514 -3.95 -32.32 13.53
N ALA A 515 -3.70 -31.74 12.35
CA ALA A 515 -4.02 -32.35 11.07
C ALA A 515 -3.39 -33.75 10.96
N LYS A 516 -2.10 -33.89 11.30
CA LYS A 516 -1.43 -35.18 11.23
C LYS A 516 -2.06 -36.22 12.16
N ILE A 517 -2.42 -35.87 13.40
CA ILE A 517 -3.10 -36.79 14.33
C ILE A 517 -4.49 -37.17 13.77
N PHE A 518 -5.27 -36.18 13.36
CA PHE A 518 -6.62 -36.37 12.85
C PHE A 518 -6.63 -37.29 11.62
N PHE A 519 -5.80 -36.99 10.61
CA PHE A 519 -5.76 -37.74 9.35
C PHE A 519 -5.01 -39.07 9.41
N THR A 520 -4.19 -39.35 10.44
CA THR A 520 -3.47 -40.64 10.55
C THR A 520 -4.07 -41.61 11.55
N THR A 521 -5.05 -41.19 12.34
CA THR A 521 -5.72 -42.07 13.30
C THR A 521 -6.60 -43.09 12.56
N PRO A 522 -6.41 -44.41 12.80
CA PRO A 522 -7.19 -45.46 12.15
C PRO A 522 -8.61 -45.59 12.72
N ASP A 523 -8.83 -45.11 13.95
CA ASP A 523 -10.13 -45.04 14.58
C ASP A 523 -11.01 -43.99 13.89
N VAL A 524 -12.31 -44.15 14.03
CA VAL A 524 -13.28 -43.17 13.53
C VAL A 524 -13.20 -41.94 14.40
N VAL A 525 -12.92 -40.79 13.78
CA VAL A 525 -13.01 -39.48 14.42
C VAL A 525 -13.96 -38.63 13.60
N LEU A 526 -14.99 -38.10 14.27
CA LEU A 526 -15.92 -37.15 13.68
C LEU A 526 -16.15 -35.98 14.62
N ILE A 527 -16.38 -34.82 14.02
CA ILE A 527 -16.76 -33.58 14.70
C ILE A 527 -18.18 -33.25 14.24
N SER A 528 -19.09 -33.08 15.17
CA SER A 528 -20.48 -32.71 14.86
C SER A 528 -20.97 -31.54 15.69
N ARG A 529 -21.94 -30.79 15.18
CA ARG A 529 -22.57 -29.71 15.95
C ARG A 529 -23.48 -30.30 17.02
N GLU A 530 -23.38 -29.79 18.25
CA GLU A 530 -24.13 -30.36 19.39
C GLU A 530 -25.66 -30.28 19.20
N ARG A 531 -26.15 -29.14 18.71
CA ARG A 531 -27.60 -28.84 18.71
C ARG A 531 -28.44 -29.81 17.87
N ASP A 532 -27.89 -30.27 16.75
CA ASP A 532 -28.61 -30.98 15.70
C ASP A 532 -27.86 -32.23 15.19
N GLY A 533 -26.60 -32.42 15.55
CA GLY A 533 -25.78 -33.55 15.12
C GLY A 533 -25.30 -33.45 13.67
N LEU A 534 -25.23 -32.24 13.11
CA LEU A 534 -24.65 -31.99 11.80
C LEU A 534 -23.16 -32.32 11.79
N LEU A 535 -22.70 -33.21 10.91
CA LEU A 535 -21.29 -33.53 10.76
C LEU A 535 -20.54 -32.34 10.15
N LEU A 536 -19.58 -31.79 10.89
CA LEU A 536 -18.73 -30.67 10.47
C LEU A 536 -17.45 -31.19 9.80
N ASP A 537 -16.87 -32.27 10.34
CA ASP A 537 -15.71 -32.92 9.74
C ASP A 537 -15.58 -34.38 10.16
N VAL A 538 -14.86 -35.18 9.35
CA VAL A 538 -14.56 -36.59 9.60
C VAL A 538 -13.15 -36.93 9.13
N ASN A 539 -12.49 -37.88 9.80
CA ASN A 539 -11.16 -38.35 9.41
C ASN A 539 -11.21 -39.52 8.39
N PRO A 540 -10.07 -39.94 7.82
CA PRO A 540 -10.03 -41.10 6.92
C PRO A 540 -10.44 -42.42 7.60
N GLY A 541 -10.20 -42.57 8.91
CA GLY A 541 -10.67 -43.73 9.69
C GLY A 541 -12.19 -43.89 9.65
N PHE A 542 -12.94 -42.77 9.71
CA PHE A 542 -14.39 -42.75 9.50
C PHE A 542 -14.77 -43.39 8.16
N GLU A 543 -14.09 -43.03 7.08
CA GLU A 543 -14.42 -43.54 5.74
C GLU A 543 -14.21 -45.04 5.64
N VAL A 544 -13.06 -45.53 6.14
CA VAL A 544 -12.70 -46.94 6.11
C VAL A 544 -13.68 -47.80 6.93
N VAL A 545 -14.00 -47.36 8.15
CA VAL A 545 -14.80 -48.13 9.09
C VAL A 545 -16.29 -48.07 8.76
N THR A 546 -16.84 -46.89 8.47
CA THR A 546 -18.28 -46.71 8.23
C THR A 546 -18.67 -46.97 6.77
N GLY A 547 -17.74 -46.81 5.83
CA GLY A 547 -17.99 -46.92 4.39
C GLY A 547 -18.57 -45.66 3.73
N TYR A 548 -18.78 -44.58 4.48
CA TYR A 548 -19.19 -43.28 3.94
C TYR A 548 -17.98 -42.41 3.63
N SER A 549 -17.90 -41.85 2.43
CA SER A 549 -16.86 -40.86 2.13
C SER A 549 -17.10 -39.54 2.87
N ARG A 550 -16.05 -38.75 3.10
CA ARG A 550 -16.15 -37.43 3.72
C ARG A 550 -17.11 -36.50 2.96
N VAL A 551 -17.10 -36.55 1.63
CA VAL A 551 -17.99 -35.76 0.76
C VAL A 551 -19.46 -36.13 0.95
N GLU A 552 -19.76 -37.40 1.26
CA GLU A 552 -21.12 -37.85 1.53
C GLU A 552 -21.57 -37.55 2.96
N ALA A 553 -20.63 -37.46 3.92
CA ALA A 553 -20.93 -37.36 5.34
C ALA A 553 -20.96 -35.91 5.84
N VAL A 554 -19.98 -35.08 5.46
CA VAL A 554 -19.88 -33.69 5.92
C VAL A 554 -21.06 -32.87 5.42
N GLY A 555 -21.68 -32.10 6.31
CA GLY A 555 -22.89 -31.34 6.03
C GLY A 555 -24.19 -32.16 6.12
N ARG A 556 -24.13 -33.42 6.54
CA ARG A 556 -25.32 -34.25 6.82
C ARG A 556 -25.45 -34.54 8.32
N PHE A 557 -26.66 -34.85 8.75
CA PHE A 557 -26.91 -35.24 10.14
C PHE A 557 -26.50 -36.71 10.36
N ALA A 558 -25.83 -37.00 11.47
CA ALA A 558 -25.36 -38.36 11.78
C ALA A 558 -26.49 -39.42 11.78
N VAL A 559 -27.72 -39.01 12.11
CA VAL A 559 -28.92 -39.86 12.08
C VAL A 559 -29.39 -40.19 10.65
N GLU A 560 -29.19 -39.30 9.68
CA GLU A 560 -29.53 -39.56 8.27
C GLU A 560 -28.63 -40.62 7.64
N LEU A 561 -27.38 -40.71 8.12
CA LEU A 561 -26.41 -41.69 7.67
C LEU A 561 -26.63 -43.08 8.30
N GLY A 562 -27.59 -43.22 9.23
CA GLY A 562 -27.90 -44.52 9.84
C GLY A 562 -26.74 -45.12 10.63
N LEU A 563 -25.83 -44.30 11.17
CA LEU A 563 -24.62 -44.79 11.85
C LEU A 563 -24.91 -45.57 13.14
N TRP A 564 -26.10 -45.38 13.73
CA TRP A 564 -26.53 -46.05 14.94
C TRP A 564 -27.44 -47.23 14.59
N ALA A 565 -27.11 -48.44 15.06
CA ALA A 565 -27.99 -49.59 14.88
C ALA A 565 -29.25 -49.50 15.77
N ASP A 566 -29.12 -48.86 16.94
CA ASP A 566 -30.22 -48.50 17.83
C ASP A 566 -30.14 -47.00 18.17
N LEU A 567 -31.22 -46.26 17.87
CA LEU A 567 -31.31 -44.83 18.17
C LEU A 567 -31.41 -44.56 19.69
N ALA A 568 -31.82 -45.53 20.50
CA ALA A 568 -31.83 -45.39 21.96
C ALA A 568 -30.41 -45.17 22.52
N ASP A 569 -29.39 -45.77 21.92
CA ASP A 569 -27.99 -45.55 22.31
C ASP A 569 -27.55 -44.10 22.01
N ARG A 570 -28.00 -43.55 20.87
CA ARG A 570 -27.73 -42.16 20.50
C ARG A 570 -28.39 -41.19 21.47
N ASP A 571 -29.66 -41.40 21.80
CA ASP A 571 -30.41 -40.51 22.68
C ASP A 571 -29.87 -40.56 24.11
N TRP A 572 -29.41 -41.73 24.55
CA TRP A 572 -28.66 -41.86 25.78
C TRP A 572 -27.36 -41.05 25.73
N MET A 573 -26.57 -41.18 24.66
CA MET A 573 -25.30 -40.46 24.49
C MET A 573 -25.51 -38.95 24.59
N VAL A 574 -26.48 -38.41 23.86
CA VAL A 574 -26.75 -36.96 23.83
C VAL A 574 -27.20 -36.47 25.20
N SER A 575 -28.03 -37.24 25.91
CA SER A 575 -28.46 -36.89 27.27
C SER A 575 -27.28 -36.87 28.23
N ASP A 576 -26.40 -37.87 28.17
CA ASP A 576 -25.25 -37.99 29.06
C ASP A 576 -24.20 -36.91 28.78
N LEU A 577 -23.93 -36.60 27.50
CA LEU A 577 -23.06 -35.49 27.09
C LEU A 577 -23.55 -34.15 27.63
N ARG A 578 -24.86 -33.88 27.60
CA ARG A 578 -25.45 -32.63 28.10
C ARG A 578 -25.35 -32.50 29.62
N LEU A 579 -25.41 -33.61 30.35
CA LEU A 579 -25.34 -33.62 31.81
C LEU A 579 -23.91 -33.56 32.33
N HIS A 580 -23.00 -34.33 31.71
CA HIS A 580 -21.67 -34.58 32.25
C HIS A 580 -20.52 -34.00 31.40
N GLY A 581 -20.80 -33.53 30.19
CA GLY A 581 -19.80 -32.95 29.29
C GLY A 581 -18.96 -33.96 28.50
N GLU A 582 -18.95 -35.24 28.91
CA GLU A 582 -18.20 -36.31 28.26
C GLU A 582 -18.82 -37.69 28.49
N VAL A 583 -18.57 -38.60 27.55
CA VAL A 583 -18.87 -40.03 27.61
C VAL A 583 -17.58 -40.77 27.26
N LEU A 584 -17.15 -41.74 28.07
CA LEU A 584 -15.89 -42.46 27.87
C LEU A 584 -16.11 -43.97 27.74
N TYR A 585 -15.43 -44.56 26.76
CA TYR A 585 -15.29 -46.02 26.56
C TYR A 585 -16.60 -46.82 26.55
N ARG A 586 -17.67 -46.27 25.96
CA ARG A 586 -18.97 -46.95 25.92
C ARG A 586 -19.05 -47.89 24.72
N ASP A 587 -19.47 -49.12 24.98
CA ASP A 587 -19.77 -50.10 23.95
C ASP A 587 -21.15 -49.84 23.34
N PHE A 588 -21.25 -49.97 22.03
CA PHE A 588 -22.50 -49.84 21.27
C PHE A 588 -22.43 -50.64 19.96
N THR A 589 -23.53 -50.67 19.24
CA THR A 589 -23.58 -51.25 17.89
C THR A 589 -23.82 -50.17 16.85
N PHE A 590 -23.04 -50.20 15.78
CA PHE A 590 -23.11 -49.25 14.68
C PHE A 590 -23.42 -49.96 13.37
N GLN A 591 -23.99 -49.23 12.43
CA GLN A 591 -24.30 -49.75 11.10
C GLN A 591 -23.44 -49.03 10.05
N ARG A 592 -22.86 -49.82 9.15
CA ARG A 592 -22.09 -49.34 8.00
C ARG A 592 -23.01 -49.02 6.82
N LYS A 593 -22.48 -48.32 5.81
CA LYS A 593 -23.18 -48.00 4.55
C LYS A 593 -23.71 -49.23 3.80
N ASP A 594 -23.03 -50.37 3.92
CA ASP A 594 -23.43 -51.65 3.32
C ASP A 594 -24.55 -52.38 4.11
N GLY A 595 -25.01 -51.79 5.23
CA GLY A 595 -26.02 -52.34 6.12
C GLY A 595 -25.48 -53.30 7.18
N ALA A 596 -24.19 -53.65 7.15
CA ALA A 596 -23.59 -54.55 8.13
C ALA A 596 -23.55 -53.90 9.53
N VAL A 597 -23.98 -54.66 10.54
CA VAL A 597 -23.93 -54.25 11.95
C VAL A 597 -22.61 -54.69 12.56
N ARG A 598 -21.94 -53.76 13.23
CA ARG A 598 -20.64 -53.96 13.88
C ARG A 598 -20.64 -53.47 15.32
N ALA A 599 -19.70 -53.98 16.11
CA ALA A 599 -19.52 -53.56 17.49
C ALA A 599 -18.49 -52.43 17.57
N GLY A 600 -18.89 -51.31 18.16
CA GLY A 600 -18.05 -50.15 18.37
C GLY A 600 -17.84 -49.86 19.86
N ARG A 601 -16.71 -49.23 20.18
CA ARG A 601 -16.49 -48.58 21.47
C ARG A 601 -16.19 -47.11 21.22
N TYR A 602 -17.00 -46.22 21.78
CA TYR A 602 -16.85 -44.79 21.54
C TYR A 602 -16.55 -43.99 22.80
N SER A 603 -15.93 -42.85 22.59
CA SER A 603 -15.85 -41.75 23.55
C SER A 603 -16.28 -40.46 22.85
N ALA A 604 -17.03 -39.62 23.56
CA ALA A 604 -17.51 -38.36 23.03
C ALA A 604 -17.29 -37.25 24.06
N ARG A 605 -16.97 -36.04 23.60
CA ARG A 605 -16.78 -34.88 24.47
C ARG A 605 -17.31 -33.61 23.84
N LEU A 606 -17.90 -32.75 24.66
CA LEU A 606 -18.26 -31.40 24.26
C LEU A 606 -17.02 -30.49 24.20
N LEU A 607 -16.85 -29.82 23.06
CA LEU A 607 -15.82 -28.85 22.79
C LEU A 607 -16.45 -27.55 22.27
N THR A 608 -15.68 -26.47 22.33
CA THR A 608 -16.05 -25.21 21.66
C THR A 608 -15.10 -25.02 20.47
N VAL A 609 -15.65 -24.97 19.27
CA VAL A 609 -14.91 -24.72 18.03
C VAL A 609 -15.56 -23.52 17.36
N GLU A 610 -14.79 -22.47 17.08
CA GLU A 610 -15.31 -21.20 16.51
C GLU A 610 -16.49 -20.61 17.29
N ASP A 611 -16.42 -20.66 18.63
CA ASP A 611 -17.49 -20.25 19.56
C ASP A 611 -18.82 -21.02 19.41
N GLU A 612 -18.88 -22.09 18.62
CA GLU A 612 -20.01 -23.02 18.56
C GLU A 612 -19.77 -24.28 19.43
N PRO A 613 -20.78 -24.72 20.23
CA PRO A 613 -20.75 -26.03 20.89
C PRO A 613 -20.73 -27.18 19.89
N THR A 614 -19.68 -28.00 19.97
CA THR A 614 -19.43 -29.14 19.09
C THR A 614 -19.15 -30.40 19.89
N VAL A 615 -19.37 -31.56 19.27
CA VAL A 615 -19.10 -32.88 19.83
C VAL A 615 -17.96 -33.50 19.04
N LEU A 616 -16.85 -33.78 19.72
CA LEU A 616 -15.82 -34.67 19.20
C LEU A 616 -16.19 -36.10 19.58
N PHE A 617 -16.37 -36.96 18.59
CA PHE A 617 -16.69 -38.36 18.76
C PHE A 617 -15.58 -39.23 18.17
N ILE A 618 -15.05 -40.14 18.98
CA ILE A 618 -14.01 -41.09 18.60
C ILE A 618 -14.57 -42.49 18.81
N MET A 619 -14.50 -43.35 17.80
CA MET A 619 -14.95 -44.73 17.87
C MET A 619 -13.89 -45.71 17.37
N GLN A 620 -13.65 -46.73 18.17
CA GLN A 620 -12.91 -47.94 17.81
C GLN A 620 -13.87 -49.04 17.36
N ASP A 621 -13.56 -49.67 16.23
CA ASP A 621 -14.22 -50.93 15.83
C ASP A 621 -13.64 -52.09 16.61
N VAL A 622 -14.46 -52.71 17.47
CA VAL A 622 -14.06 -53.80 18.34
C VAL A 622 -14.67 -55.14 17.91
N THR A 623 -15.24 -55.21 16.71
CA THR A 623 -15.97 -56.39 16.20
C THR A 623 -15.10 -57.64 16.21
N GLU A 624 -13.92 -57.58 15.59
CA GLU A 624 -13.01 -58.73 15.50
C GLU A 624 -12.52 -59.18 16.88
N ARG A 625 -12.22 -58.20 17.74
CA ARG A 625 -11.78 -58.45 19.12
C ARG A 625 -12.86 -59.16 19.92
N GLN A 626 -14.10 -58.68 19.88
CA GLN A 626 -15.22 -59.30 20.61
C GLN A 626 -15.54 -60.70 20.08
N GLN A 627 -15.49 -60.91 18.76
CA GLN A 627 -15.67 -62.24 18.16
C GLN A 627 -14.57 -63.21 18.58
N ALA A 628 -13.31 -62.76 18.62
CA ALA A 628 -12.19 -63.57 19.10
C ALA A 628 -12.35 -63.95 20.59
N GLU A 629 -12.74 -62.99 21.45
CA GLU A 629 -13.01 -63.25 22.87
C GLU A 629 -14.19 -64.21 23.08
N ALA A 630 -15.28 -64.05 22.32
CA ALA A 630 -16.44 -64.94 22.40
C ALA A 630 -16.07 -66.37 21.97
N ASN A 631 -15.30 -66.53 20.88
CA ASN A 631 -14.81 -67.82 20.42
C ASN A 631 -13.88 -68.49 21.45
N LEU A 632 -13.00 -67.71 22.10
CA LEU A 632 -12.15 -68.21 23.18
C LEU A 632 -12.97 -68.65 24.39
N ARG A 633 -13.94 -67.86 24.84
CA ARG A 633 -14.84 -68.21 25.95
C ARG A 633 -15.65 -69.47 25.64
N GLN A 634 -16.15 -69.61 24.42
CA GLN A 634 -16.88 -70.80 23.99
C GLN A 634 -16.00 -72.05 23.98
N ARG A 635 -14.74 -71.92 23.51
CA ARG A 635 -13.74 -73.00 23.58
C ARG A 635 -13.42 -73.40 25.01
N ASP A 636 -13.18 -72.43 25.89
CA ASP A 636 -12.89 -72.69 27.31
C ASP A 636 -14.08 -73.37 28.01
N HIS A 637 -15.31 -72.95 27.69
CA HIS A 637 -16.51 -73.57 28.24
C HIS A 637 -16.71 -75.01 27.73
N LEU A 638 -16.38 -75.28 26.46
CA LEU A 638 -16.38 -76.64 25.89
C LEU A 638 -15.29 -77.52 26.52
N LEU A 639 -14.08 -76.99 26.71
CA LEU A 639 -12.97 -77.71 27.35
C LEU A 639 -13.29 -78.06 28.81
N ARG A 640 -13.90 -77.14 29.56
CA ARG A 640 -14.36 -77.42 30.94
C ARG A 640 -15.46 -78.47 30.97
N ALA A 641 -16.49 -78.32 30.15
CA ALA A 641 -17.59 -79.29 30.10
C ALA A 641 -17.14 -80.71 29.68
N THR A 642 -16.16 -80.81 28.76
CA THR A 642 -15.58 -82.10 28.37
C THR A 642 -14.70 -82.71 29.46
N ALA A 643 -13.90 -81.90 30.16
CA ALA A 643 -13.11 -82.35 31.32
C ALA A 643 -14.01 -82.86 32.46
N ASP A 644 -15.10 -82.15 32.77
CA ASP A 644 -16.07 -82.55 33.80
C ASP A 644 -16.78 -83.86 33.42
N ALA A 645 -17.18 -84.01 32.14
CA ALA A 645 -17.80 -85.25 31.63
C ALA A 645 -16.83 -86.46 31.65
N MET A 646 -15.56 -86.26 31.29
CA MET A 646 -14.54 -87.33 31.37
C MET A 646 -14.27 -87.74 32.82
N THR A 647 -14.22 -86.79 33.75
CA THR A 647 -14.06 -87.07 35.19
C THR A 647 -15.23 -87.91 35.71
N LEU A 648 -16.46 -87.59 35.30
CA LEU A 648 -17.65 -88.37 35.64
C LEU A 648 -17.59 -89.80 35.05
N LEU A 649 -17.18 -89.95 33.79
CA LEU A 649 -17.02 -91.25 33.11
C LEU A 649 -15.93 -92.13 33.74
N LEU A 650 -14.83 -91.53 34.20
CA LEU A 650 -13.76 -92.24 34.90
C LEU A 650 -14.20 -92.69 36.30
N SER A 651 -14.93 -91.83 37.03
CA SER A 651 -15.48 -92.18 38.35
C SER A 651 -16.61 -93.24 38.29
N GLY A 652 -17.30 -93.36 37.15
CA GLY A 652 -18.32 -94.40 36.94
C GLY A 652 -17.74 -95.78 36.58
N ARG A 653 -16.49 -95.85 36.08
CA ARG A 653 -15.83 -97.12 35.72
C ARG A 653 -15.25 -97.87 36.93
N ASP A 654 -14.99 -97.18 38.04
CA ASP A 654 -14.50 -97.82 39.27
C ASP A 654 -15.62 -98.54 40.07
N LEU A 655 -16.89 -98.27 39.77
CA LEU A 655 -18.04 -98.92 40.44
C LEU A 655 -18.40 -100.30 39.86
N ASP A 656 -17.99 -100.62 38.63
CA ASP A 656 -18.24 -101.94 38.01
C ASP A 656 -17.16 -102.98 38.32
N GLN A 657 -16.04 -102.61 38.97
CA GLN A 657 -14.99 -103.54 39.40
C GLN A 657 -15.10 -104.01 40.87
N THR A 658 -16.19 -103.66 41.57
CA THR A 658 -16.40 -104.05 42.99
C THR A 658 -17.56 -105.03 43.24
N VAL A 659 -18.12 -105.64 42.19
CA VAL A 659 -19.02 -106.80 42.33
C VAL A 659 -18.42 -108.00 41.59
N GLY A 660 -17.57 -108.74 42.30
CA GLY A 660 -16.97 -110.01 41.87
C GLY A 660 -16.52 -110.80 43.08
#